data_AF-A0A8T5RHG2-F1
#
_entry.id   AF-A0A8T5RHG2-F1
#
_cell.length_a   1.000
_cell.length_b   1.000
_cell.length_c   1.000
_cell.angle_alpha   90.00
_cell.angle_beta   90.00
_cell.angle_gamma   90.00
#
_symmetry.space_group_name_H-M   'P 1'
#
loop_
_entity.id
_entity.type
_entity.pdbx_description
1 polymer ?
#
loop_
_entity_poly.entity_id
_entity_poly.type
_entity_poly.pdbx_seq_one_letter_code
_entity_poly.pdbx_strand_id
1 'polypeptide(L)'
;MVITFFIPPVPNADMIIEWSRISLLNLFRAIVFLIGSSIILGSCIFKIFLPNNTIHQRFGVDPILIKLVFYPVLSFCVLGSLTLILDLLGLERTDFSIVLFLFILISYSLSLILQRNRNKKIFLNNTKVILSRSTLLILFLAISIIIITTSILLNAKYHFDEDLYRILDFTDFVGRQDTELGDYFYYYTPYWGHITFSICALSGIPAVNVSVMLSPLIYLSITSLYLLMRSLLIEFKKIYAILSTIFAVTFSYLFYFINPQIEVVPIPISFFTSDAFLYFRYKSFATILFTISIALFLILIKKRNETHVKNLKQKKENLFLIVLAAFFLIQCLMIYYLPVIPALLLILILLVVNSRNIHFLKTYLIFISSLTIFFIFFDIVGNKVFSWKIISHFLYFLNEPMYLSDLNFETRLFINSCLIYSLLIGFLFLNFLFYKIRLKFNNLAVKRKKKFRIDTKFIFFLISLIFLSFLILEIILNLIRTFRGLSNFTYILHVFFYNLGFIGIFGIFVMYFCYLKRRKLFSILLSWLVCLMSIAFSLYFYNYVKHSFINLYNLPYYDFFLMTYWFNRIWYYTIIPLSIFASIGLIKIINYYNSRNFKIPHKVLKSTPIAILISIIMFFSISNTIIASIQLYNYALILNDEEANIINWATQNTPRDSKFLCDRRIL
;
A
#
# COMPACT_ATOMS: atom_id res chain seq x y z
N MET A 1 -4.87 27.58 -11.77
CA MET A 1 -6.13 26.79 -11.76
C MET A 1 -7.24 27.53 -12.50
N VAL A 2 -7.75 28.66 -12.00
CA VAL A 2 -8.83 29.39 -12.70
C VAL A 2 -8.39 29.80 -14.12
N ILE A 3 -7.25 30.48 -14.25
CA ILE A 3 -6.70 30.90 -15.55
C ILE A 3 -6.49 29.70 -16.48
N THR A 4 -5.94 28.60 -15.95
CA THR A 4 -5.63 27.39 -16.74
C THR A 4 -6.86 26.56 -17.11
N PHE A 5 -8.01 26.75 -16.44
CA PHE A 5 -9.26 26.05 -16.77
C PHE A 5 -9.78 26.43 -18.16
N PHE A 6 -9.54 27.66 -18.58
CA PHE A 6 -9.95 28.19 -19.87
C PHE A 6 -9.03 27.79 -21.03
N ILE A 7 -7.88 27.16 -20.76
CA ILE A 7 -7.06 26.54 -21.81
C ILE A 7 -7.86 25.31 -22.27
N PRO A 8 -8.27 25.19 -23.55
CA PRO A 8 -9.08 24.06 -24.00
C PRO A 8 -8.33 22.74 -23.77
N PRO A 9 -9.02 21.64 -23.39
CA PRO A 9 -8.36 20.35 -23.22
C PRO A 9 -7.83 19.86 -24.57
N VAL A 10 -6.89 18.91 -24.54
CA VAL A 10 -6.44 18.28 -25.78
C VAL A 10 -7.66 17.62 -26.44
N PRO A 11 -7.97 17.91 -27.71
CA PRO A 11 -9.05 17.23 -28.42
C PRO A 11 -8.77 15.73 -28.42
N ASN A 12 -9.78 14.93 -28.11
CA ASN A 12 -9.70 13.48 -27.92
C ASN A 12 -8.91 13.05 -26.67
N ALA A 13 -9.43 13.40 -25.49
CA ALA A 13 -8.87 13.02 -24.19
C ALA A 13 -8.87 11.49 -23.91
N ASP A 14 -9.40 10.68 -24.83
CA ASP A 14 -9.43 9.22 -24.77
C ASP A 14 -8.23 8.57 -25.48
N MET A 15 -7.38 9.37 -26.16
CA MET A 15 -6.29 8.88 -27.00
C MET A 15 -4.95 8.70 -26.27
N ILE A 16 -4.15 7.72 -26.68
CA ILE A 16 -2.71 7.74 -26.39
C ILE A 16 -2.09 8.86 -27.24
N ILE A 17 -1.52 9.88 -26.59
CA ILE A 17 -0.88 10.99 -27.28
C ILE A 17 0.59 11.00 -26.94
N GLU A 18 1.43 10.95 -27.98
CA GLU A 18 2.87 11.13 -27.85
C GLU A 18 3.19 12.46 -27.16
N TRP A 19 4.08 12.45 -26.16
CA TRP A 19 4.41 13.64 -25.36
C TRP A 19 4.88 14.84 -26.20
N SER A 20 5.54 14.57 -27.34
CA SER A 20 6.01 15.58 -28.28
C SER A 20 4.86 16.35 -28.95
N ARG A 21 3.66 15.78 -29.00
CA ARG A 21 2.46 16.37 -29.62
C ARG A 21 1.61 17.18 -28.65
N ILE A 22 1.89 17.11 -27.34
CA ILE A 22 1.18 17.90 -26.33
C ILE A 22 1.73 19.32 -26.35
N SER A 23 0.86 20.29 -26.65
CA SER A 23 1.25 21.71 -26.67
C SER A 23 1.78 22.15 -25.30
N LEU A 24 2.71 23.10 -25.30
CA LEU A 24 3.29 23.64 -24.06
C LEU A 24 2.23 24.25 -23.12
N LEU A 25 1.16 24.82 -23.69
CA LEU A 25 0.01 25.34 -22.93
C LEU A 25 -0.77 24.21 -22.23
N ASN A 26 -0.98 23.08 -22.89
CA ASN A 26 -1.63 21.92 -22.29
C ASN A 26 -0.77 21.24 -21.23
N LEU A 27 0.55 21.19 -21.44
CA LEU A 27 1.49 20.73 -20.41
C LEU A 27 1.42 21.64 -19.16
N PHE A 28 1.40 22.95 -19.36
CA PHE A 28 1.25 23.92 -18.27
C PHE A 28 -0.10 23.77 -17.54
N ARG A 29 -1.20 23.64 -18.28
CA ARG A 29 -2.53 23.34 -17.73
C ARG A 29 -2.45 22.10 -16.84
N ALA A 30 -1.90 21.02 -17.37
CA ALA A 30 -1.88 19.74 -16.69
C ALA A 30 -1.04 19.75 -15.41
N ILE A 31 0.14 20.36 -15.42
CA ILE A 31 0.98 20.51 -14.21
C ILE A 31 0.23 21.33 -13.14
N VAL A 32 -0.38 22.45 -13.53
CA VAL A 32 -1.13 23.31 -12.60
C VAL A 32 -2.34 22.57 -12.03
N PHE A 33 -3.06 21.78 -12.83
CA PHE A 33 -4.19 21.00 -12.36
C PHE A 33 -3.79 19.76 -11.58
N LEU A 34 -2.67 19.11 -11.87
CA LEU A 34 -2.15 18.00 -11.09
C LEU A 34 -1.76 18.47 -9.68
N ILE A 35 -0.98 19.55 -9.59
CA ILE A 35 -0.58 20.15 -8.31
C ILE A 35 -1.81 20.71 -7.58
N GLY A 36 -2.69 21.40 -8.31
CA GLY A 36 -3.89 22.00 -7.76
C GLY A 36 -4.87 20.97 -7.22
N SER A 37 -5.21 19.96 -8.02
CA SER A 37 -6.13 18.88 -7.62
C SER A 37 -5.55 18.04 -6.48
N SER A 38 -4.26 17.69 -6.52
CA SER A 38 -3.62 16.92 -5.45
C SER A 38 -3.47 17.70 -4.14
N ILE A 39 -3.17 19.00 -4.16
CA ILE A 39 -2.86 19.72 -2.91
C ILE A 39 -4.05 20.55 -2.40
N ILE A 40 -4.73 21.32 -3.27
CA ILE A 40 -5.67 22.35 -2.82
C ILE A 40 -6.90 21.71 -2.18
N LEU A 41 -7.54 20.76 -2.87
CA LEU A 41 -8.77 20.13 -2.40
C LEU A 41 -8.59 19.48 -1.01
N GLY A 42 -7.58 18.63 -0.89
CA GLY A 42 -7.22 17.95 0.36
C GLY A 42 -6.83 18.94 1.45
N SER A 43 -6.14 20.04 1.13
CA SER A 43 -5.83 21.09 2.11
C SER A 43 -7.08 21.80 2.64
N CYS A 44 -8.08 22.02 1.78
CA CYS A 44 -9.34 22.64 2.16
C CYS A 44 -10.10 21.74 3.12
N ILE A 45 -10.30 20.48 2.73
CA ILE A 45 -10.98 19.45 3.54
C ILE A 45 -10.26 19.26 4.87
N PHE A 46 -8.93 19.14 4.84
CA PHE A 46 -8.14 19.00 6.06
C PHE A 46 -8.30 20.21 7.00
N LYS A 47 -8.28 21.44 6.49
CA LYS A 47 -8.48 22.65 7.31
C LYS A 47 -9.90 22.80 7.85
N ILE A 48 -10.91 22.34 7.11
CA ILE A 48 -12.32 22.36 7.51
C ILE A 48 -12.49 21.49 8.77
N PHE A 49 -12.04 20.24 8.71
CA PHE A 49 -12.23 19.26 9.78
C PHE A 49 -11.16 19.30 10.89
N LEU A 50 -9.93 19.73 10.58
CA LEU A 50 -8.79 19.75 11.51
C LEU A 50 -8.13 21.14 11.61
N PRO A 51 -8.88 22.18 12.07
CA PRO A 51 -8.35 23.56 12.13
C PRO A 51 -7.11 23.73 13.00
N ASN A 52 -7.03 22.97 14.09
CA ASN A 52 -5.93 23.01 15.06
C ASN A 52 -5.28 21.63 15.12
N ASN A 53 -4.85 21.11 13.97
CA ASN A 53 -4.29 19.76 13.89
C ASN A 53 -3.11 19.60 14.86
N THR A 54 -3.19 18.55 15.68
CA THR A 54 -2.08 18.10 16.55
C THR A 54 -1.43 16.84 15.99
N ILE A 55 -1.87 16.39 14.81
CA ILE A 55 -1.42 15.16 14.14
C ILE A 55 0.10 15.08 14.07
N HIS A 56 0.79 16.17 13.67
CA HIS A 56 2.24 16.21 13.59
C HIS A 56 2.92 15.96 14.96
N GLN A 57 2.34 16.49 16.05
CA GLN A 57 2.82 16.27 17.41
C GLN A 57 2.59 14.83 17.87
N ARG A 58 1.47 14.22 17.45
CA ARG A 58 1.12 12.82 17.74
C ARG A 58 2.04 11.83 17.03
N PHE A 59 2.44 12.13 15.80
CA PHE A 59 3.47 11.36 15.09
C PHE A 59 4.89 11.70 15.57
N GLY A 60 5.10 12.87 16.17
CA GLY A 60 6.42 13.38 16.52
C GLY A 60 7.27 13.70 15.27
N VAL A 61 6.64 14.23 14.24
CA VAL A 61 7.24 14.62 12.95
C VAL A 61 6.96 16.09 12.64
N ASP A 62 7.64 16.63 11.63
CA ASP A 62 7.47 18.03 11.25
C ASP A 62 6.10 18.24 10.58
N PRO A 63 5.42 19.39 10.82
CA PRO A 63 4.09 19.67 10.26
C PRO A 63 4.02 19.57 8.74
N ILE A 64 5.09 19.94 8.04
CA ILE A 64 5.16 19.89 6.58
C ILE A 64 5.06 18.47 6.05
N LEU A 65 5.63 17.48 6.74
CA LEU A 65 5.53 16.09 6.33
C LEU A 65 4.08 15.60 6.39
N ILE A 66 3.34 15.97 7.43
CA ILE A 66 1.90 15.64 7.51
C ILE A 66 1.13 16.26 6.35
N LYS A 67 1.41 17.52 5.99
CA LYS A 67 0.73 18.18 4.87
C LYS A 67 1.06 17.52 3.53
N LEU A 68 2.34 17.20 3.30
CA LEU A 68 2.79 16.52 2.09
C LEU A 68 2.15 15.15 1.90
N VAL A 69 1.88 14.41 2.98
CA VAL A 69 1.20 13.11 2.89
C VAL A 69 -0.32 13.26 2.81
N PHE A 70 -0.92 14.00 3.74
CA PHE A 70 -2.39 13.99 3.89
C PHE A 70 -3.11 14.79 2.81
N TYR A 71 -2.54 15.87 2.28
CA TYR A 71 -3.26 16.67 1.28
C TYR A 71 -3.47 15.89 -0.03
N PRO A 72 -2.43 15.31 -0.66
CA PRO A 72 -2.59 14.48 -1.87
C PRO A 72 -3.53 13.30 -1.66
N VAL A 73 -3.36 12.57 -0.57
CA VAL A 73 -4.16 11.37 -0.30
C VAL A 73 -5.64 11.72 -0.08
N LEU A 74 -5.93 12.78 0.69
CA LEU A 74 -7.31 13.25 0.85
C LEU A 74 -7.92 13.70 -0.48
N SER A 75 -7.15 14.45 -1.28
CA SER A 75 -7.63 14.94 -2.58
C SER A 75 -8.02 13.79 -3.50
N PHE A 76 -7.15 12.80 -3.69
CA PHE A 76 -7.44 11.68 -4.59
C PHE A 76 -8.60 10.82 -4.09
N CYS A 77 -8.69 10.57 -2.77
CA CYS A 77 -9.86 9.86 -2.23
C CYS A 77 -11.16 10.63 -2.46
N VAL A 78 -11.15 11.94 -2.32
CA VAL A 78 -12.37 12.75 -2.49
C VAL A 78 -12.74 12.88 -3.96
N LEU A 79 -11.77 13.09 -4.85
CA LEU A 79 -12.00 13.12 -6.29
C LEU A 79 -12.55 11.78 -6.78
N GLY A 80 -11.95 10.66 -6.41
CA GLY A 80 -12.45 9.34 -6.79
C GLY A 80 -13.88 9.08 -6.31
N SER A 81 -14.19 9.46 -5.06
CA SER A 81 -15.54 9.27 -4.49
C SER A 81 -16.56 10.16 -5.16
N LEU A 82 -16.21 11.42 -5.44
CA LEU A 82 -17.09 12.36 -6.12
C LEU A 82 -17.37 11.90 -7.55
N THR A 83 -16.33 11.54 -8.31
CA THR A 83 -16.49 11.05 -9.68
C THR A 83 -17.34 9.78 -9.71
N LEU A 84 -17.12 8.84 -8.80
CA LEU A 84 -17.94 7.63 -8.68
C LEU A 84 -19.41 7.95 -8.40
N ILE A 85 -19.69 8.89 -7.50
CA ILE A 85 -21.07 9.30 -7.21
C ILE A 85 -21.70 9.96 -8.43
N LEU A 86 -20.98 10.85 -9.12
CA LEU A 86 -21.49 11.53 -10.32
C LEU A 86 -21.74 10.56 -11.48
N ASP A 87 -20.85 9.59 -11.66
CA ASP A 87 -20.99 8.52 -12.65
C ASP A 87 -22.25 7.68 -12.38
N LEU A 88 -22.45 7.26 -11.14
CA LEU A 88 -23.64 6.52 -10.71
C LEU A 88 -24.94 7.33 -10.81
N LEU A 89 -24.86 8.66 -10.77
CA LEU A 89 -25.99 9.56 -10.99
C LEU A 89 -26.27 9.83 -12.47
N GLY A 90 -25.49 9.24 -13.38
CA GLY A 90 -25.67 9.37 -14.84
C GLY A 90 -25.17 10.70 -15.41
N LEU A 91 -24.19 11.35 -14.78
CA LEU A 91 -23.59 12.57 -15.33
C LEU A 91 -22.83 12.25 -16.62
N GLU A 92 -23.01 13.06 -17.66
CA GLU A 92 -22.27 12.90 -18.92
C GLU A 92 -20.79 13.28 -18.79
N ARG A 93 -19.93 12.58 -19.53
CA ARG A 93 -18.45 12.74 -19.53
C ARG A 93 -18.00 14.20 -19.71
N THR A 94 -18.69 14.96 -20.54
CA THR A 94 -18.41 16.38 -20.87
C THR A 94 -18.55 17.31 -19.66
N ASP A 95 -19.48 17.00 -18.75
CA ASP A 95 -19.83 17.86 -17.62
C ASP A 95 -18.92 17.65 -16.40
N PHE A 96 -18.23 16.51 -16.30
CA PHE A 96 -17.37 16.19 -15.15
C PHE A 96 -16.32 17.27 -14.89
N SER A 97 -15.67 17.78 -15.93
CA SER A 97 -14.61 18.78 -15.77
C SER A 97 -15.12 20.05 -15.06
N ILE A 98 -16.33 20.48 -15.41
CA ILE A 98 -17.00 21.66 -14.85
C ILE A 98 -17.43 21.37 -13.41
N VAL A 99 -18.12 20.25 -13.16
CA VAL A 99 -18.63 19.88 -11.83
C VAL A 99 -17.47 19.67 -10.84
N LEU A 100 -16.43 18.95 -11.23
CA LEU A 100 -15.24 18.72 -10.41
C LEU A 100 -14.52 20.04 -10.09
N PHE A 101 -14.39 20.93 -11.08
CA PHE A 101 -13.77 22.23 -10.88
C PHE A 101 -14.58 23.12 -9.94
N LEU A 102 -15.91 23.19 -10.12
CA LEU A 102 -16.82 23.90 -9.22
C LEU A 102 -16.74 23.35 -7.79
N PHE A 103 -16.66 22.03 -7.62
CA PHE A 103 -16.50 21.41 -6.30
C PHE A 103 -15.21 21.85 -5.60
N ILE A 104 -14.10 21.99 -6.34
CA ILE A 104 -12.84 22.53 -5.81
C ILE A 104 -13.01 23.98 -5.37
N LEU A 105 -13.67 24.82 -6.18
CA LEU A 105 -13.93 26.23 -5.85
C LEU A 105 -14.85 26.39 -4.63
N ILE A 106 -15.92 25.59 -4.55
CA ILE A 106 -16.85 25.58 -3.41
C ILE A 106 -16.10 25.14 -2.14
N SER A 107 -15.31 24.07 -2.22
CA SER A 107 -14.51 23.57 -1.10
C SER A 107 -13.52 24.63 -0.60
N TYR A 108 -12.88 25.35 -1.52
CA TYR A 108 -11.98 26.45 -1.20
C TYR A 108 -12.72 27.60 -0.51
N SER A 109 -13.84 28.05 -1.07
CA SER A 109 -14.67 29.13 -0.54
C SER A 109 -15.20 28.80 0.86
N LEU A 110 -15.72 27.58 1.05
CA LEU A 110 -16.14 27.09 2.36
C LEU A 110 -15.00 27.09 3.38
N SER A 111 -13.80 26.70 2.95
CA SER A 111 -12.61 26.71 3.82
C SER A 111 -12.21 28.11 4.26
N LEU A 112 -12.39 29.13 3.39
CA LEU A 112 -12.11 30.54 3.71
C LEU A 112 -13.16 31.11 4.66
N ILE A 113 -14.45 30.88 4.40
CA ILE A 113 -15.55 31.31 5.27
C ILE A 113 -15.36 30.76 6.69
N LEU A 114 -15.06 29.46 6.80
CA LEU A 114 -14.81 28.83 8.09
C LEU A 114 -13.55 29.35 8.78
N GLN A 115 -12.50 29.71 8.05
CA GLN A 115 -11.31 30.33 8.63
C GLN A 115 -11.58 31.73 9.17
N ARG A 116 -12.33 32.54 8.42
CA ARG A 116 -12.78 33.87 8.84
C ARG A 116 -13.62 33.81 10.11
N ASN A 117 -14.60 32.90 10.16
CA ASN A 117 -15.46 32.70 11.34
C ASN A 117 -14.70 32.21 12.58
N ARG A 118 -13.49 31.66 12.41
CA ARG A 118 -12.64 31.17 13.51
C ARG A 118 -11.64 32.23 14.01
N ASN A 119 -11.80 33.50 13.61
CA ASN A 119 -10.90 34.63 13.95
C ASN A 119 -9.42 34.37 13.63
N LYS A 120 -9.13 33.49 12.66
CA LYS A 120 -7.76 33.34 12.16
C LYS A 120 -7.52 34.46 11.18
N LYS A 121 -6.63 35.40 11.52
CA LYS A 121 -6.19 36.42 10.57
C LYS A 121 -5.66 35.72 9.32
N ILE A 122 -6.24 36.04 8.16
CA ILE A 122 -5.82 35.55 6.84
C ILE A 122 -4.60 36.37 6.41
N PHE A 123 -3.55 36.39 7.22
CA PHE A 123 -2.27 36.97 6.80
C PHE A 123 -1.40 35.86 6.21
N LEU A 124 -0.90 36.11 5.01
CA LEU A 124 0.28 35.45 4.46
C LEU A 124 1.47 35.82 5.35
N ASN A 125 1.59 35.18 6.50
CA ASN A 125 2.81 35.30 7.28
C ASN A 125 3.93 34.58 6.52
N ASN A 126 5.04 35.27 6.29
CA ASN A 126 6.29 34.66 5.85
C ASN A 126 6.78 33.69 6.93
N THR A 127 6.26 32.46 6.91
CA THR A 127 6.66 31.43 7.86
C THR A 127 7.93 30.76 7.35
N LYS A 128 9.06 31.00 8.03
CA LYS A 128 10.27 30.18 7.84
C LYS A 128 9.92 28.73 8.17
N VAL A 129 10.07 27.82 7.21
CA VAL A 129 9.86 26.39 7.41
C VAL A 129 11.15 25.78 7.94
N ILE A 130 11.18 25.44 9.23
CA ILE A 130 12.31 24.74 9.84
C ILE A 130 12.10 23.24 9.63
N LEU A 131 12.99 22.60 8.87
CA LEU A 131 13.00 21.16 8.63
C LEU A 131 13.98 20.47 9.57
N SER A 132 13.54 19.40 10.23
CA SER A 132 14.45 18.54 10.99
C SER A 132 15.32 17.70 10.05
N ARG A 133 16.52 17.35 10.51
CA ARG A 133 17.44 16.43 9.79
C ARG A 133 16.77 15.12 9.40
N SER A 134 15.86 14.61 10.24
CA SER A 134 15.10 13.39 9.96
C SER A 134 14.17 13.52 8.76
N THR A 135 13.45 14.64 8.67
CA THR A 135 12.52 14.89 7.56
C THR A 135 13.30 15.12 6.27
N LEU A 136 14.42 15.83 6.34
CA LEU A 136 15.30 16.06 5.19
C LEU A 136 15.84 14.74 4.63
N LEU A 137 16.27 13.81 5.48
CA LEU A 137 16.80 12.51 5.03
C LEU A 137 15.71 11.65 4.33
N ILE A 138 14.49 11.62 4.87
CA ILE A 138 13.37 10.89 4.24
C ILE A 138 12.98 11.53 2.90
N LEU A 139 12.95 12.87 2.81
CA LEU A 139 12.67 13.56 1.56
C LEU A 139 13.79 13.36 0.53
N PHE A 140 15.05 13.33 0.98
CA PHE A 140 16.18 13.02 0.10
C PHE A 140 16.08 11.62 -0.49
N LEU A 141 15.78 10.60 0.35
CA LEU A 141 15.51 9.24 -0.13
C LEU A 141 14.38 9.21 -1.16
N ALA A 142 13.30 9.96 -0.92
CA ALA A 142 12.18 10.03 -1.85
C ALA A 142 12.55 10.70 -3.18
N ILE A 143 13.31 11.79 -3.15
CA ILE A 143 13.79 12.46 -4.37
C ILE A 143 14.72 11.54 -5.16
N SER A 144 15.64 10.83 -4.50
CA SER A 144 16.53 9.86 -5.18
C SER A 144 15.74 8.80 -5.93
N ILE A 145 14.68 8.27 -5.32
CA ILE A 145 13.82 7.26 -5.94
C ILE A 145 13.00 7.85 -7.10
N ILE A 146 12.46 9.06 -6.94
CA ILE A 146 11.76 9.75 -8.03
C ILE A 146 12.69 9.91 -9.23
N ILE A 147 13.94 10.37 -9.03
CA ILE A 147 14.92 10.52 -10.12
C ILE A 147 15.13 9.19 -10.84
N ILE A 148 15.42 8.12 -10.08
CA ILE A 148 15.62 6.77 -10.64
C ILE A 148 14.40 6.32 -11.44
N THR A 149 13.20 6.40 -10.87
CA THR A 149 11.97 6.01 -11.56
C THR A 149 11.76 6.85 -12.82
N THR A 150 11.90 8.17 -12.75
CA THR A 150 11.69 9.03 -13.92
C THR A 150 12.67 8.70 -15.03
N SER A 151 13.93 8.37 -14.71
CA SER A 151 14.91 7.90 -15.70
C SER A 151 14.51 6.57 -16.33
N ILE A 152 13.98 5.62 -15.56
CA ILE A 152 13.47 4.34 -16.10
C ILE A 152 12.27 4.59 -17.03
N LEU A 153 11.31 5.41 -16.60
CA LEU A 153 10.10 5.70 -17.36
C LEU A 153 10.38 6.49 -18.65
N LEU A 154 11.33 7.43 -18.64
CA LEU A 154 11.72 8.18 -19.84
C LEU A 154 12.43 7.31 -20.89
N ASN A 155 13.09 6.23 -20.48
CA ASN A 155 13.74 5.30 -21.40
C ASN A 155 12.77 4.31 -22.05
N ALA A 156 11.62 4.01 -21.42
CA ALA A 156 10.60 3.12 -21.97
C ALA A 156 9.61 3.92 -22.84
N LYS A 157 9.83 3.97 -24.16
CA LYS A 157 9.06 4.78 -25.13
C LYS A 157 7.53 4.73 -24.91
N TYR A 158 6.94 3.53 -24.89
CA TYR A 158 5.57 3.28 -24.47
C TYR A 158 5.53 1.99 -23.68
N HIS A 159 5.50 2.12 -22.36
CA HIS A 159 5.34 0.94 -21.53
C HIS A 159 3.86 0.68 -21.30
N PHE A 160 3.29 -0.29 -21.99
CA PHE A 160 1.97 -0.83 -21.66
C PHE A 160 2.15 -2.09 -20.82
N ASP A 161 2.11 -1.93 -19.50
CA ASP A 161 1.88 -3.09 -18.63
C ASP A 161 0.43 -3.56 -18.87
N GLU A 162 0.10 -4.85 -18.72
CA GLU A 162 -1.30 -5.35 -18.80
C GLU A 162 -2.26 -4.52 -17.91
N ASP A 163 -1.71 -3.95 -16.83
CA ASP A 163 -2.39 -3.11 -15.86
C ASP A 163 -2.71 -1.67 -16.38
N LEU A 164 -2.06 -1.18 -17.45
CA LEU A 164 -2.35 0.13 -18.08
C LEU A 164 -3.51 0.05 -19.08
N TYR A 165 -3.63 -1.05 -19.83
CA TYR A 165 -4.83 -1.35 -20.63
C TYR A 165 -6.07 -1.41 -19.75
N ARG A 166 -5.95 -2.10 -18.62
CA ARG A 166 -6.98 -2.08 -17.57
C ARG A 166 -7.36 -0.65 -17.16
N ILE A 167 -6.40 0.25 -16.95
CA ILE A 167 -6.70 1.65 -16.59
C ILE A 167 -7.47 2.36 -17.70
N LEU A 168 -7.06 2.19 -18.97
CA LEU A 168 -7.78 2.72 -20.12
C LEU A 168 -9.22 2.25 -20.15
N ASP A 169 -9.42 0.92 -20.06
CA ASP A 169 -10.75 0.30 -20.02
C ASP A 169 -11.62 0.96 -18.94
N PHE A 170 -11.12 1.09 -17.69
CA PHE A 170 -11.92 1.67 -16.60
C PHE A 170 -12.18 3.17 -16.72
N THR A 171 -11.25 3.93 -17.31
CA THR A 171 -11.49 5.36 -17.53
C THR A 171 -12.46 5.62 -18.66
N ASP A 172 -12.57 4.69 -19.62
CA ASP A 172 -13.44 4.85 -20.78
C ASP A 172 -14.92 4.66 -20.43
N PHE A 173 -15.22 3.86 -19.41
CA PHE A 173 -16.58 3.63 -18.91
C PHE A 173 -17.21 4.82 -18.17
N VAL A 174 -16.41 5.73 -17.61
CA VAL A 174 -16.96 6.81 -16.77
C VAL A 174 -17.70 7.86 -17.61
N GLY A 175 -18.96 8.11 -17.27
CA GLY A 175 -19.81 9.14 -17.86
C GLY A 175 -20.38 8.80 -19.25
N ARG A 176 -20.39 7.53 -19.65
CA ARG A 176 -21.08 7.06 -20.87
C ARG A 176 -22.53 6.69 -20.54
N GLN A 177 -23.46 7.03 -21.42
CA GLN A 177 -24.88 6.71 -21.23
C GLN A 177 -25.16 5.21 -21.41
N ASP A 178 -24.30 4.52 -22.15
CA ASP A 178 -24.45 3.12 -22.54
C ASP A 178 -23.85 2.15 -21.51
N THR A 179 -23.23 2.68 -20.45
CA THR A 179 -22.62 1.86 -19.38
C THR A 179 -23.66 1.39 -18.40
N GLU A 180 -23.98 0.10 -18.46
CA GLU A 180 -24.79 -0.57 -17.45
C GLU A 180 -23.96 -0.81 -16.19
N LEU A 181 -24.64 -0.90 -15.03
CA LEU A 181 -24.03 -1.34 -13.79
C LEU A 181 -23.31 -2.70 -13.94
N GLY A 182 -23.73 -3.51 -14.93
CA GLY A 182 -23.17 -4.80 -15.34
C GLY A 182 -21.78 -4.78 -15.97
N ASP A 183 -21.25 -3.62 -16.29
CA ASP A 183 -20.00 -3.52 -17.05
C ASP A 183 -18.75 -3.37 -16.19
N TYR A 184 -18.93 -3.02 -14.93
CA TYR A 184 -17.83 -2.91 -13.98
C TYR A 184 -17.29 -4.27 -13.48
N PHE A 185 -17.58 -5.37 -14.18
CA PHE A 185 -17.70 -6.71 -13.61
C PHE A 185 -16.39 -7.51 -13.51
N TYR A 186 -15.33 -7.17 -14.25
CA TYR A 186 -14.23 -8.11 -14.47
C TYR A 186 -12.91 -7.87 -13.70
N TYR A 187 -12.70 -6.75 -13.00
CA TYR A 187 -11.35 -6.44 -12.47
C TYR A 187 -11.30 -5.58 -11.21
N TYR A 188 -10.18 -5.68 -10.48
CA TYR A 188 -9.89 -5.07 -9.16
C TYR A 188 -9.85 -3.52 -9.14
N THR A 189 -9.76 -2.89 -10.30
CA THR A 189 -9.38 -1.49 -10.53
C THR A 189 -10.48 -0.43 -10.78
N PRO A 190 -11.81 -0.63 -10.61
CA PRO A 190 -12.78 0.34 -11.11
C PRO A 190 -12.70 1.68 -10.38
N TYR A 191 -12.47 1.67 -9.07
CA TYR A 191 -12.37 2.93 -8.30
C TYR A 191 -11.11 3.74 -8.62
N TRP A 192 -10.00 3.07 -8.96
CA TRP A 192 -8.82 3.78 -9.45
C TRP A 192 -9.09 4.46 -10.80
N GLY A 193 -9.89 3.83 -11.68
CA GLY A 193 -10.38 4.43 -12.93
C GLY A 193 -11.10 5.76 -12.72
N HIS A 194 -11.89 5.89 -11.64
CA HIS A 194 -12.57 7.15 -11.30
C HIS A 194 -11.59 8.22 -10.82
N ILE A 195 -10.55 7.84 -10.08
CA ILE A 195 -9.48 8.76 -9.67
C ILE A 195 -8.71 9.23 -10.91
N THR A 196 -8.26 8.31 -11.78
CA THR A 196 -7.51 8.67 -12.99
C THR A 196 -8.36 9.53 -13.91
N PHE A 197 -9.61 9.15 -14.17
CA PHE A 197 -10.53 9.94 -15.00
C PHE A 197 -10.74 11.36 -14.43
N SER A 198 -10.91 11.51 -13.11
CA SER A 198 -11.04 12.85 -12.50
C SER A 198 -9.83 13.75 -12.77
N ILE A 199 -8.63 13.17 -12.78
CA ILE A 199 -7.39 13.89 -13.07
C ILE A 199 -7.30 14.19 -14.57
N CYS A 200 -7.73 13.27 -15.44
CA CYS A 200 -7.81 13.48 -16.89
C CYS A 200 -8.75 14.65 -17.22
N ALA A 201 -9.99 14.59 -16.72
CA ALA A 201 -11.02 15.60 -16.96
C ALA A 201 -10.57 17.00 -16.51
N LEU A 202 -9.87 17.11 -15.36
CA LEU A 202 -9.34 18.37 -14.88
C LEU A 202 -8.10 18.84 -15.66
N SER A 203 -7.13 17.95 -15.89
CA SER A 203 -5.85 18.28 -16.54
C SER A 203 -5.98 18.52 -18.04
N GLY A 204 -6.99 17.94 -18.69
CA GLY A 204 -7.15 17.96 -20.14
C GLY A 204 -6.15 17.07 -20.88
N ILE A 205 -5.53 16.11 -20.16
CA ILE A 205 -4.58 15.12 -20.70
C ILE A 205 -5.19 13.72 -20.63
N PRO A 206 -4.90 12.84 -21.60
CA PRO A 206 -5.41 11.46 -21.60
C PRO A 206 -4.93 10.57 -20.44
N ALA A 207 -5.72 9.54 -20.14
CA ALA A 207 -5.52 8.63 -19.01
C ALA A 207 -4.18 7.89 -19.01
N VAL A 208 -3.68 7.49 -20.18
CA VAL A 208 -2.36 6.83 -20.30
C VAL A 208 -1.25 7.76 -19.84
N ASN A 209 -1.28 9.01 -20.29
CA ASN A 209 -0.28 10.02 -19.97
C ASN A 209 -0.35 10.48 -18.51
N VAL A 210 -1.53 10.45 -17.88
CA VAL A 210 -1.69 10.77 -16.44
C VAL A 210 -0.84 9.86 -15.56
N SER A 211 -0.66 8.58 -15.91
CA SER A 211 0.15 7.65 -15.12
C SER A 211 1.61 8.12 -14.96
N VAL A 212 2.22 8.64 -16.03
CA VAL A 212 3.57 9.20 -16.03
C VAL A 212 3.62 10.51 -15.24
N MET A 213 2.59 11.35 -15.37
CA MET A 213 2.49 12.61 -14.61
C MET A 213 2.38 12.39 -13.10
N LEU A 214 1.87 11.24 -12.68
CA LEU A 214 1.76 10.88 -11.26
C LEU A 214 3.08 10.35 -10.68
N SER A 215 4.09 10.04 -11.50
CA SER A 215 5.39 9.52 -11.03
C SER A 215 6.07 10.38 -9.95
N PRO A 216 6.02 11.73 -9.97
CA PRO A 216 6.61 12.52 -8.90
C PRO A 216 5.94 12.29 -7.53
N LEU A 217 4.73 11.74 -7.48
CA LEU A 217 4.00 11.45 -6.24
C LEU A 217 4.45 10.16 -5.55
N ILE A 218 5.43 9.44 -6.10
CA ILE A 218 6.04 8.25 -5.47
C ILE A 218 6.59 8.56 -4.07
N TYR A 219 6.96 9.82 -3.77
CA TYR A 219 7.34 10.19 -2.40
C TYR A 219 6.24 9.85 -1.37
N LEU A 220 4.96 9.78 -1.76
CA LEU A 220 3.86 9.42 -0.88
C LEU A 220 4.02 8.00 -0.33
N SER A 221 4.50 7.04 -1.12
CA SER A 221 4.77 5.67 -0.66
C SER A 221 5.81 5.65 0.45
N ILE A 222 6.90 6.40 0.30
CA ILE A 222 8.01 6.44 1.25
C ILE A 222 7.63 7.21 2.51
N THR A 223 7.01 8.37 2.34
CA THR A 223 6.62 9.25 3.46
C THR A 223 5.49 8.64 4.29
N SER A 224 4.50 7.99 3.67
CA SER A 224 3.44 7.26 4.37
C SER A 224 3.98 6.05 5.15
N LEU A 225 4.88 5.28 4.55
CA LEU A 225 5.60 4.20 5.23
C LEU A 225 6.40 4.73 6.42
N TYR A 226 7.07 5.88 6.29
CA TYR A 226 7.76 6.50 7.42
C TYR A 226 6.81 6.92 8.54
N LEU A 227 5.61 7.43 8.24
CA LEU A 227 4.60 7.70 9.28
C LEU A 227 4.17 6.41 10.00
N LEU A 228 3.99 5.30 9.27
CA LEU A 228 3.71 4.00 9.87
C LEU A 228 4.86 3.53 10.77
N MET A 229 6.10 3.52 10.28
CA MET A 229 7.29 3.15 11.05
C MET A 229 7.45 4.02 12.30
N ARG A 230 7.22 5.33 12.16
CA ARG A 230 7.28 6.27 13.27
C ARG A 230 6.18 6.01 14.30
N SER A 231 4.97 5.66 13.87
CA SER A 231 3.86 5.32 14.77
C SER A 231 4.14 4.02 15.55
N LEU A 232 4.69 2.99 14.92
CA LEU A 232 5.11 1.74 15.57
C LEU A 232 6.25 1.99 16.57
N LEU A 233 7.26 2.78 16.17
CA LEU A 233 8.48 3.06 16.92
C LEU A 233 8.45 4.39 17.70
N ILE A 234 7.28 4.90 18.06
CA ILE A 234 7.16 6.23 18.68
C ILE A 234 7.99 6.40 19.97
N GLU A 235 8.14 5.31 20.74
CA GLU A 235 8.90 5.26 22.00
C GLU A 235 10.42 5.15 21.79
N PHE A 236 10.85 5.05 20.53
CA PHE A 236 12.26 5.00 20.14
C PHE A 236 12.71 6.35 19.58
N LYS A 237 14.04 6.56 19.60
CA LYS A 237 14.67 7.69 18.89
C LYS A 237 14.29 7.66 17.41
N LYS A 238 14.13 8.83 16.78
CA LYS A 238 13.70 8.96 15.37
C LYS A 238 14.53 8.11 14.40
N ILE A 239 15.83 7.93 14.67
CA ILE A 239 16.75 7.14 13.84
C ILE A 239 16.29 5.69 13.59
N TYR A 240 15.62 5.06 14.56
CA TYR A 240 15.09 3.69 14.36
C TYR A 240 13.99 3.66 13.30
N ALA A 241 13.11 4.67 13.29
CA ALA A 241 12.05 4.78 12.29
C ALA A 241 12.63 5.08 10.90
N ILE A 242 13.60 6.01 10.81
CA ILE A 242 14.27 6.35 9.55
C ILE A 242 14.93 5.11 8.94
N LEU A 243 15.74 4.40 9.73
CA LEU A 243 16.47 3.22 9.27
C LEU A 243 15.53 2.08 8.89
N SER A 244 14.42 1.90 9.62
CA SER A 244 13.40 0.91 9.25
C SER A 244 12.72 1.26 7.92
N THR A 245 12.46 2.55 7.66
CA THR A 245 11.89 3.00 6.38
C THR A 245 12.87 2.76 5.24
N ILE A 246 14.14 3.12 5.42
CA ILE A 246 15.18 2.83 4.42
C ILE A 246 15.20 1.33 4.12
N PHE A 247 15.32 0.48 5.14
CA PHE A 247 15.36 -0.98 4.95
C PHE A 247 14.12 -1.55 4.28
N ALA A 248 12.94 -1.01 4.56
CA ALA A 248 11.71 -1.46 3.93
C ALA A 248 11.62 -1.01 2.45
N VAL A 249 12.07 0.21 2.14
CA VAL A 249 12.10 0.75 0.76
C VAL A 249 13.12 0.00 -0.09
N THR A 250 14.27 -0.35 0.49
CA THR A 250 15.35 -1.06 -0.22
C THR A 250 15.20 -2.58 -0.14
N PHE A 251 14.10 -3.11 0.41
CA PHE A 251 13.96 -4.55 0.64
C PHE A 251 13.97 -5.31 -0.69
N SER A 252 15.01 -6.13 -0.88
CA SER A 252 15.30 -6.82 -2.13
C SER A 252 15.64 -8.29 -1.91
N TYR A 253 15.75 -9.02 -3.01
CA TYR A 253 16.30 -10.38 -3.04
C TYR A 253 17.69 -10.52 -2.43
N LEU A 254 17.98 -11.74 -2.00
CA LEU A 254 19.27 -12.14 -1.45
C LEU A 254 20.35 -12.13 -2.55
N PHE A 255 20.05 -12.62 -3.76
CA PHE A 255 21.02 -12.79 -4.84
C PHE A 255 20.39 -12.62 -6.23
N TYR A 256 20.28 -11.40 -6.74
CA TYR A 256 19.95 -11.18 -8.16
C TYR A 256 21.21 -11.20 -9.05
N PHE A 257 22.32 -10.67 -8.54
CA PHE A 257 23.61 -10.61 -9.22
C PHE A 257 24.23 -11.95 -9.63
N ILE A 258 23.88 -13.05 -8.95
CA ILE A 258 24.57 -14.35 -9.13
C ILE A 258 23.91 -15.22 -10.20
N ASN A 259 22.65 -14.95 -10.59
CA ASN A 259 22.00 -15.77 -11.61
C ASN A 259 20.91 -15.02 -12.39
N PRO A 260 21.27 -14.14 -13.34
CA PRO A 260 20.31 -13.41 -14.19
C PRO A 260 19.57 -14.30 -15.21
N GLN A 261 19.95 -15.58 -15.35
CA GLN A 261 19.44 -16.52 -16.37
C GLN A 261 18.42 -17.54 -15.86
N ILE A 262 17.91 -17.42 -14.62
CA ILE A 262 16.79 -18.27 -14.19
C ILE A 262 15.50 -17.75 -14.85
N GLU A 263 15.25 -18.21 -16.08
CA GLU A 263 14.00 -18.03 -16.83
C GLU A 263 12.76 -18.60 -16.09
N VAL A 264 12.94 -19.26 -14.95
CA VAL A 264 11.94 -20.17 -14.38
C VAL A 264 11.10 -19.57 -13.23
N VAL A 265 11.36 -18.35 -12.73
CA VAL A 265 10.51 -17.77 -11.64
C VAL A 265 10.13 -16.29 -11.83
N PRO A 266 9.16 -15.99 -12.72
CA PRO A 266 8.53 -14.70 -12.89
C PRO A 266 7.32 -14.65 -11.94
N ILE A 267 7.57 -14.28 -10.69
CA ILE A 267 6.90 -13.15 -10.02
C ILE A 267 7.47 -13.08 -8.62
N PRO A 268 8.49 -12.25 -8.45
CA PRO A 268 9.25 -12.25 -7.24
C PRO A 268 8.78 -11.04 -6.36
N ILE A 269 8.74 -11.12 -5.02
CA ILE A 269 8.47 -10.03 -4.07
C ILE A 269 9.21 -8.72 -4.34
N SER A 270 10.38 -8.74 -5.01
CA SER A 270 10.98 -7.50 -5.51
C SER A 270 10.07 -6.76 -6.50
N PHE A 271 9.20 -7.46 -7.22
CA PHE A 271 8.13 -6.89 -8.03
C PHE A 271 7.13 -6.13 -7.17
N PHE A 272 6.73 -6.66 -6.01
CA PHE A 272 5.79 -5.98 -5.13
C PHE A 272 6.43 -4.78 -4.40
N THR A 273 7.72 -4.85 -4.07
CA THR A 273 8.45 -3.68 -3.53
C THR A 273 8.74 -2.64 -4.61
N SER A 274 9.15 -3.05 -5.82
CA SER A 274 9.28 -2.13 -6.95
C SER A 274 7.94 -1.49 -7.29
N ASP A 275 6.86 -2.26 -7.36
CA ASP A 275 5.51 -1.76 -7.59
C ASP A 275 5.06 -0.73 -6.56
N ALA A 276 5.34 -0.98 -5.28
CA ALA A 276 4.91 -0.12 -4.20
C ALA A 276 5.73 1.17 -4.09
N PHE A 277 7.03 1.12 -4.40
CA PHE A 277 7.98 2.21 -4.14
C PHE A 277 8.58 2.87 -5.37
N LEU A 278 8.48 2.26 -6.56
CA LEU A 278 8.98 2.82 -7.82
C LEU A 278 7.86 3.24 -8.78
N TYR A 279 6.59 2.90 -8.53
CA TYR A 279 5.47 3.27 -9.39
C TYR A 279 4.32 3.88 -8.61
N PHE A 280 3.67 4.90 -9.16
CA PHE A 280 2.45 5.47 -8.61
C PHE A 280 1.23 4.98 -9.40
N ARG A 281 0.65 3.87 -8.96
CA ARG A 281 -0.47 3.16 -9.59
C ARG A 281 -1.46 2.65 -8.54
N TYR A 282 -2.55 2.03 -8.96
CA TYR A 282 -3.61 1.55 -8.06
C TYR A 282 -3.09 0.70 -6.88
N LYS A 283 -2.15 -0.24 -7.13
CA LYS A 283 -1.54 -1.07 -6.07
C LYS A 283 -0.76 -0.22 -5.06
N SER A 284 0.08 0.71 -5.51
CA SER A 284 0.87 1.56 -4.61
C SER A 284 0.03 2.61 -3.90
N PHE A 285 -1.02 3.13 -4.54
CA PHE A 285 -1.97 4.01 -3.87
C PHE A 285 -2.78 3.27 -2.80
N ALA A 286 -3.20 2.02 -3.05
CA ALA A 286 -3.81 1.18 -2.03
C ALA A 286 -2.85 0.89 -0.86
N THR A 287 -1.56 0.63 -1.12
CA THR A 287 -0.59 0.48 -0.03
C THR A 287 -0.34 1.78 0.74
N ILE A 288 -0.38 2.96 0.10
CA ILE A 288 -0.36 4.27 0.78
C ILE A 288 -1.56 4.43 1.71
N LEU A 289 -2.78 4.09 1.25
CA LEU A 289 -3.99 4.16 2.07
C LEU A 289 -3.92 3.21 3.27
N PHE A 290 -3.42 2.00 3.04
CA PHE A 290 -3.12 1.02 4.09
C PHE A 290 -2.15 1.58 5.15
N THR A 291 -1.00 2.13 4.74
CA THR A 291 0.02 2.60 5.69
C THR A 291 -0.49 3.77 6.51
N ILE A 292 -1.20 4.73 5.89
CA ILE A 292 -1.76 5.90 6.58
C ILE A 292 -2.90 5.50 7.53
N SER A 293 -3.80 4.62 7.10
CA SER A 293 -4.91 4.14 7.93
C SER A 293 -4.41 3.49 9.22
N ILE A 294 -3.43 2.58 9.11
CA ILE A 294 -2.83 1.93 10.27
C ILE A 294 -2.05 2.94 11.11
N ALA A 295 -1.28 3.84 10.49
CA ALA A 295 -0.51 4.85 11.21
C ALA A 295 -1.42 5.75 12.05
N LEU A 296 -2.56 6.18 11.49
CA LEU A 296 -3.61 6.93 12.19
C LEU A 296 -4.20 6.13 13.36
N PHE A 297 -4.58 4.87 13.13
CA PHE A 297 -5.10 4.01 14.18
C PHE A 297 -4.08 3.84 15.33
N LEU A 298 -2.80 3.64 15.01
CA LEU A 298 -1.70 3.44 15.96
C LEU A 298 -1.44 4.67 16.85
N ILE A 299 -1.52 5.89 16.30
CA ILE A 299 -1.33 7.10 17.13
C ILE A 299 -2.50 7.36 18.07
N LEU A 300 -3.70 6.85 17.76
CA LEU A 300 -4.90 7.02 18.58
C LEU A 300 -4.93 6.06 19.78
N ILE A 301 -4.43 4.83 19.61
CA ILE A 301 -4.42 3.83 20.67
C ILE A 301 -3.33 4.05 21.72
N LYS A 302 -2.27 4.79 21.39
CA LYS A 302 -1.13 5.01 22.30
C LYS A 302 -1.45 6.12 23.30
N LYS A 303 -1.56 5.72 24.57
CA LYS A 303 -1.72 6.64 25.70
C LYS A 303 -0.42 7.43 25.89
N ARG A 304 -0.40 8.70 25.51
CA ARG A 304 0.69 9.60 25.93
C ARG A 304 0.40 10.01 27.37
N ASN A 305 1.33 9.73 28.29
CA ASN A 305 1.32 10.26 29.64
C ASN A 305 1.66 11.76 29.56
N GLU A 306 0.76 12.57 29.04
CA GLU A 306 0.85 14.03 29.09
C GLU A 306 -0.55 14.54 29.41
N THR A 307 -0.69 14.93 30.68
CA THR A 307 -1.71 15.80 31.29
C THR A 307 -3.18 15.59 30.90
N HIS A 308 -3.96 15.26 31.93
CA HIS A 308 -5.41 15.40 31.97
C HIS A 308 -5.84 16.83 31.61
N VAL A 309 -6.02 17.11 30.33
CA VAL A 309 -6.96 18.15 29.89
C VAL A 309 -8.00 17.43 29.04
N LYS A 310 -9.17 17.19 29.65
CA LYS A 310 -10.40 16.70 29.02
C LYS A 310 -10.94 17.73 28.01
N ASN A 311 -10.13 18.19 27.06
CA ASN A 311 -10.58 19.16 26.06
C ASN A 311 -11.52 18.46 25.06
N LEU A 312 -12.77 18.91 25.00
CA LEU A 312 -13.77 18.50 23.99
C LEU A 312 -13.19 18.56 22.56
N LYS A 313 -12.32 19.54 22.28
CA LYS A 313 -11.61 19.69 21.00
C LYS A 313 -10.76 18.45 20.64
N GLN A 314 -10.05 17.87 21.62
CA GLN A 314 -9.21 16.69 21.40
C GLN A 314 -10.05 15.42 21.20
N LYS A 315 -11.22 15.33 21.83
CA LYS A 315 -12.18 14.24 21.59
C LYS A 315 -12.74 14.29 20.17
N LYS A 316 -13.11 15.48 19.66
CA LYS A 316 -13.58 15.66 18.26
C LYS A 316 -12.50 15.30 17.25
N GLU A 317 -11.25 15.74 17.47
CA GLU A 317 -10.11 15.36 16.64
C GLU A 317 -9.91 13.83 16.64
N ASN A 318 -9.96 13.16 17.80
CA ASN A 318 -9.82 11.70 17.87
C ASN A 318 -10.89 10.97 17.07
N LEU A 319 -12.16 11.39 17.20
CA LEU A 319 -13.26 10.80 16.45
C LEU A 319 -13.03 10.95 14.95
N PHE A 320 -12.69 12.17 14.49
CA PHE A 320 -12.40 12.43 13.09
C PHE A 320 -11.25 11.56 12.56
N LEU A 321 -10.16 11.41 13.32
CA LEU A 321 -9.03 10.58 12.91
C LEU A 321 -9.38 9.08 12.81
N ILE A 322 -10.26 8.58 13.69
CA ILE A 322 -10.74 7.20 13.61
C ILE A 322 -11.60 7.01 12.36
N VAL A 323 -12.54 7.93 12.12
CA VAL A 323 -13.41 7.92 10.93
C VAL A 323 -12.58 8.03 9.66
N LEU A 324 -11.56 8.90 9.64
CA LEU A 324 -10.66 9.06 8.50
C LEU A 324 -9.82 7.81 8.24
N ALA A 325 -9.33 7.15 9.29
CA ALA A 325 -8.62 5.88 9.15
C ALA A 325 -9.51 4.79 8.56
N ALA A 326 -10.76 4.70 9.00
CA ALA A 326 -11.75 3.76 8.45
C ALA A 326 -12.06 4.08 6.98
N PHE A 327 -12.27 5.36 6.66
CA PHE A 327 -12.48 5.83 5.29
C PHE A 327 -11.34 5.43 4.36
N PHE A 328 -10.08 5.70 4.73
CA PHE A 328 -8.93 5.28 3.92
C PHE A 328 -8.83 3.76 3.73
N LEU A 329 -9.18 2.96 4.75
CA LEU A 329 -9.14 1.51 4.63
C LEU A 329 -10.21 0.97 3.66
N ILE A 330 -11.38 1.61 3.60
CA ILE A 330 -12.43 1.23 2.65
C ILE A 330 -12.05 1.63 1.23
N GLN A 331 -11.47 2.81 1.06
CA GLN A 331 -10.93 3.21 -0.23
C GLN A 331 -9.81 2.26 -0.68
N CYS A 332 -8.98 1.79 0.25
CA CYS A 332 -8.01 0.73 -0.04
C CYS A 332 -8.72 -0.54 -0.54
N LEU A 333 -9.79 -0.99 0.14
CA LEU A 333 -10.59 -2.15 -0.26
C LEU A 333 -11.15 -2.04 -1.69
N MET A 334 -11.67 -0.86 -2.03
CA MET A 334 -12.29 -0.57 -3.34
C MET A 334 -11.28 -0.50 -4.49
N ILE A 335 -10.01 -0.25 -4.19
CA ILE A 335 -8.92 -0.18 -5.19
C ILE A 335 -8.20 -1.51 -5.32
N TYR A 336 -7.94 -2.14 -4.18
CA TYR A 336 -7.21 -3.39 -4.11
C TYR A 336 -7.46 -4.03 -2.75
N TYR A 337 -8.21 -5.15 -2.72
CA TYR A 337 -8.63 -5.82 -1.48
C TYR A 337 -7.45 -6.28 -0.60
N LEU A 338 -6.33 -6.69 -1.22
CA LEU A 338 -5.24 -7.41 -0.57
C LEU A 338 -4.60 -6.70 0.64
N PRO A 339 -4.28 -5.39 0.63
CA PRO A 339 -3.67 -4.69 1.77
C PRO A 339 -4.62 -4.55 2.98
N VAL A 340 -5.93 -4.78 2.83
CA VAL A 340 -6.87 -4.69 3.94
C VAL A 340 -6.74 -5.88 4.91
N ILE A 341 -6.47 -7.08 4.40
CA ILE A 341 -6.24 -8.28 5.23
C ILE A 341 -5.12 -8.06 6.28
N PRO A 342 -3.89 -7.67 5.92
CA PRO A 342 -2.82 -7.44 6.89
C PRO A 342 -3.13 -6.29 7.86
N ALA A 343 -3.94 -5.28 7.44
CA ALA A 343 -4.37 -4.20 8.33
C ALA A 343 -5.31 -4.67 9.42
N LEU A 344 -6.40 -5.35 9.04
CA LEU A 344 -7.38 -5.89 9.99
C LEU A 344 -6.72 -6.89 10.94
N LEU A 345 -5.79 -7.70 10.44
CA LEU A 345 -5.01 -8.64 11.22
C LEU A 345 -4.09 -7.94 12.23
N LEU A 346 -3.37 -6.88 11.84
CA LEU A 346 -2.56 -6.10 12.78
C LEU A 346 -3.44 -5.45 13.85
N ILE A 347 -4.59 -4.88 13.47
CA ILE A 347 -5.55 -4.28 14.40
C ILE A 347 -6.08 -5.32 15.38
N LEU A 348 -6.42 -6.53 14.92
CA LEU A 348 -6.81 -7.66 15.76
C LEU A 348 -5.71 -8.05 16.73
N ILE A 349 -4.47 -8.21 16.26
CA ILE A 349 -3.32 -8.53 17.13
C ILE A 349 -3.13 -7.45 18.19
N LEU A 350 -3.26 -6.18 17.82
CA LEU A 350 -3.20 -5.07 18.76
C LEU A 350 -4.33 -5.12 19.79
N LEU A 351 -5.56 -5.47 19.39
CA LEU A 351 -6.71 -5.68 20.29
C LEU A 351 -6.44 -6.80 21.26
N VAL A 352 -5.98 -7.95 20.75
CA VAL A 352 -5.62 -9.10 21.55
C VAL A 352 -4.54 -8.65 22.53
N VAL A 353 -3.35 -8.24 22.09
CA VAL A 353 -2.24 -7.87 22.99
C VAL A 353 -2.61 -6.77 24.01
N ASN A 354 -3.45 -5.79 23.63
CA ASN A 354 -3.80 -4.63 24.47
C ASN A 354 -5.18 -4.70 25.15
N SER A 355 -5.86 -5.84 25.13
CA SER A 355 -7.29 -5.98 25.49
C SER A 355 -7.71 -5.48 26.88
N ARG A 356 -6.75 -5.24 27.80
CA ARG A 356 -7.00 -4.71 29.14
C ARG A 356 -7.29 -3.20 29.16
N ASN A 357 -7.08 -2.48 28.05
CA ASN A 357 -7.29 -1.04 27.98
C ASN A 357 -8.67 -0.72 27.38
N ILE A 358 -9.63 -0.27 28.22
CA ILE A 358 -10.98 0.14 27.80
C ILE A 358 -10.94 1.19 26.68
N HIS A 359 -9.97 2.11 26.73
CA HIS A 359 -9.80 3.12 25.69
C HIS A 359 -9.49 2.49 24.32
N PHE A 360 -8.67 1.43 24.31
CA PHE A 360 -8.33 0.70 23.09
C PHE A 360 -9.58 0.05 22.48
N LEU A 361 -10.36 -0.64 23.30
CA LEU A 361 -11.60 -1.31 22.85
C LEU A 361 -12.59 -0.29 22.28
N LYS A 362 -12.76 0.87 22.94
CA LYS A 362 -13.63 1.94 22.43
C LYS A 362 -13.16 2.47 21.08
N THR A 363 -11.88 2.76 20.92
CA THR A 363 -11.30 3.23 19.65
C THR A 363 -11.50 2.20 18.54
N TYR A 364 -11.31 0.92 18.84
CA TYR A 364 -11.54 -0.18 17.92
C TYR A 364 -13.02 -0.32 17.51
N LEU A 365 -13.96 -0.27 18.46
CA LEU A 365 -15.39 -0.36 18.15
C LEU A 365 -15.86 0.82 17.28
N ILE A 366 -15.37 2.04 17.55
CA ILE A 366 -15.66 3.20 16.70
C ILE A 366 -15.06 3.00 15.29
N PHE A 367 -13.85 2.46 15.20
CA PHE A 367 -13.21 2.17 13.92
C PHE A 367 -14.02 1.18 13.08
N ILE A 368 -14.41 0.03 13.66
CA ILE A 368 -15.17 -0.98 12.94
C ILE A 368 -16.59 -0.50 12.60
N SER A 369 -17.28 0.17 13.53
CA SER A 369 -18.61 0.74 13.23
C SER A 369 -18.55 1.77 12.10
N SER A 370 -17.52 2.62 12.07
CA SER A 370 -17.30 3.55 10.96
C SER A 370 -17.07 2.79 9.65
N LEU A 371 -16.30 1.69 9.69
CA LEU A 371 -16.08 0.84 8.52
C LEU A 371 -17.40 0.25 7.99
N THR A 372 -18.23 -0.32 8.86
CA THR A 372 -19.53 -0.88 8.49
C THR A 372 -20.48 0.20 7.93
N ILE A 373 -20.53 1.38 8.55
CA ILE A 373 -21.41 2.47 8.07
C ILE A 373 -21.02 2.94 6.68
N PHE A 374 -19.73 3.19 6.45
CA PHE A 374 -19.26 3.59 5.12
C PHE A 374 -19.50 2.49 4.08
N PHE A 375 -19.31 1.23 4.45
CA PHE A 375 -19.60 0.10 3.56
C PHE A 375 -21.07 0.10 3.13
N ILE A 376 -22.00 0.21 4.08
CA ILE A 376 -23.44 0.30 3.81
C ILE A 376 -23.76 1.53 2.95
N PHE A 377 -23.16 2.69 3.25
CA PHE A 377 -23.36 3.91 2.48
C PHE A 377 -22.95 3.74 1.01
N PHE A 378 -21.76 3.20 0.75
CA PHE A 378 -21.31 2.93 -0.61
C PHE A 378 -22.22 1.92 -1.30
N ASP A 379 -22.62 0.84 -0.64
CA ASP A 379 -23.56 -0.13 -1.21
C ASP A 379 -24.93 0.48 -1.55
N ILE A 380 -25.48 1.34 -0.71
CA ILE A 380 -26.76 2.01 -1.01
C ILE A 380 -26.61 2.90 -2.24
N VAL A 381 -25.56 3.73 -2.27
CA VAL A 381 -25.30 4.65 -3.39
C VAL A 381 -25.02 3.90 -4.69
N GLY A 382 -24.31 2.78 -4.60
CA GLY A 382 -23.99 1.93 -5.75
C GLY A 382 -25.00 0.82 -6.03
N ASN A 383 -26.23 0.90 -5.53
CA ASN A 383 -27.27 -0.12 -5.74
C ASN A 383 -26.75 -1.57 -5.53
N LYS A 384 -26.06 -1.82 -4.42
CA LYS A 384 -25.47 -3.12 -4.00
C LYS A 384 -24.31 -3.62 -4.85
N VAL A 385 -23.80 -2.83 -5.79
CA VAL A 385 -22.68 -3.24 -6.68
C VAL A 385 -21.37 -3.45 -5.91
N PHE A 386 -21.10 -2.70 -4.85
CA PHE A 386 -19.82 -2.80 -4.14
C PHE A 386 -19.67 -4.13 -3.39
N SER A 387 -20.69 -4.57 -2.67
CA SER A 387 -20.71 -5.88 -2.03
C SER A 387 -20.60 -6.99 -3.05
N TRP A 388 -21.40 -6.94 -4.12
CA TRP A 388 -21.28 -7.93 -5.18
C TRP A 388 -19.86 -8.04 -5.74
N LYS A 389 -19.20 -6.91 -6.04
CA LYS A 389 -17.79 -6.89 -6.46
C LYS A 389 -16.88 -7.53 -5.41
N ILE A 390 -17.06 -7.21 -4.13
CA ILE A 390 -16.17 -7.76 -3.10
C ILE A 390 -16.29 -9.29 -3.01
N ILE A 391 -17.50 -9.85 -3.17
CA ILE A 391 -17.67 -11.30 -3.25
C ILE A 391 -17.11 -11.85 -4.55
N SER A 392 -17.35 -11.22 -5.70
CA SER A 392 -16.78 -11.70 -6.97
C SER A 392 -15.26 -11.76 -6.91
N HIS A 393 -14.64 -10.73 -6.34
CA HIS A 393 -13.20 -10.68 -6.13
C HIS A 393 -12.73 -11.67 -5.07
N PHE A 394 -13.50 -11.91 -4.00
CA PHE A 394 -13.17 -12.92 -3.01
C PHE A 394 -13.25 -14.34 -3.56
N LEU A 395 -14.26 -14.63 -4.40
CA LEU A 395 -14.41 -15.92 -5.08
C LEU A 395 -13.33 -16.09 -6.15
N TYR A 396 -13.05 -15.07 -6.95
CA TYR A 396 -11.89 -15.04 -7.84
C TYR A 396 -10.59 -15.22 -7.06
N PHE A 397 -10.45 -14.62 -5.88
CA PHE A 397 -9.29 -14.79 -5.00
C PHE A 397 -9.11 -16.26 -4.56
N LEU A 398 -10.20 -17.00 -4.38
CA LEU A 398 -10.18 -18.45 -4.13
C LEU A 398 -10.13 -19.29 -5.42
N ASN A 399 -10.11 -18.65 -6.59
CA ASN A 399 -10.27 -19.24 -7.91
C ASN A 399 -11.55 -20.11 -8.01
N GLU A 400 -12.60 -19.74 -7.28
CA GLU A 400 -13.88 -20.45 -7.24
C GLU A 400 -14.87 -19.82 -8.22
N PRO A 401 -15.60 -20.62 -9.02
CA PRO A 401 -16.62 -20.09 -9.89
C PRO A 401 -17.73 -19.43 -9.06
N MET A 402 -18.24 -18.30 -9.55
CA MET A 402 -19.40 -17.68 -8.92
C MET A 402 -20.64 -18.52 -9.22
N TYR A 403 -21.04 -19.39 -8.29
CA TYR A 403 -22.22 -20.28 -8.38
C TYR A 403 -23.57 -19.57 -8.61
N LEU A 404 -23.60 -18.24 -8.61
CA LEU A 404 -24.79 -17.41 -8.79
C LEU A 404 -24.90 -16.84 -10.22
N SER A 405 -24.16 -17.38 -11.19
CA SER A 405 -24.13 -16.93 -12.59
C SER A 405 -25.48 -17.02 -13.29
N ASP A 406 -26.36 -17.90 -12.84
CA ASP A 406 -27.63 -18.22 -13.52
C ASP A 406 -28.81 -17.38 -12.99
N LEU A 407 -28.60 -16.64 -11.89
CA LEU A 407 -29.60 -15.73 -11.33
C LEU A 407 -29.63 -14.42 -12.11
N ASN A 408 -30.82 -13.80 -12.17
CA ASN A 408 -30.94 -12.45 -12.69
C ASN A 408 -30.04 -11.47 -11.90
N PHE A 409 -29.66 -10.38 -12.55
CA PHE A 409 -28.67 -9.44 -12.05
C PHE A 409 -29.01 -8.89 -10.65
N GLU A 410 -30.25 -8.41 -10.47
CA GLU A 410 -30.69 -7.78 -9.23
C GLU A 410 -30.74 -8.76 -8.05
N THR A 411 -31.21 -9.99 -8.28
CA THR A 411 -31.25 -11.04 -7.23
C THR A 411 -29.84 -11.46 -6.85
N ARG A 412 -28.94 -11.56 -7.83
CA ARG A 412 -27.51 -11.83 -7.58
C ARG A 412 -26.88 -10.74 -6.73
N LEU A 413 -27.09 -9.47 -7.05
CA LEU A 413 -26.60 -8.35 -6.24
C LEU A 413 -27.12 -8.45 -4.80
N PHE A 414 -28.41 -8.69 -4.63
CA PHE A 414 -29.04 -8.79 -3.31
C PHE A 414 -28.48 -9.94 -2.45
N ILE A 415 -28.40 -11.16 -2.99
CA ILE A 415 -27.89 -12.33 -2.25
C ILE A 415 -26.45 -12.10 -1.83
N ASN A 416 -25.63 -11.54 -2.72
CA ASN A 416 -24.23 -11.24 -2.41
C ASN A 416 -24.11 -10.16 -1.31
N SER A 417 -24.93 -9.10 -1.34
CA SER A 417 -24.97 -8.15 -0.23
C SER A 417 -25.31 -8.83 1.10
N CYS A 418 -26.30 -9.72 1.12
CA CYS A 418 -26.64 -10.49 2.33
C CYS A 418 -25.46 -11.33 2.84
N LEU A 419 -24.75 -12.01 1.94
CA LEU A 419 -23.55 -12.79 2.27
C LEU A 419 -22.46 -11.90 2.88
N ILE A 420 -22.15 -10.74 2.28
CA ILE A 420 -21.14 -9.83 2.85
C ILE A 420 -21.56 -9.26 4.19
N TYR A 421 -22.81 -8.84 4.34
CA TYR A 421 -23.26 -8.30 5.63
C TYR A 421 -23.22 -9.37 6.71
N SER A 422 -23.56 -10.62 6.38
CA SER A 422 -23.39 -11.75 7.30
C SER A 422 -21.93 -12.02 7.65
N LEU A 423 -20.99 -11.91 6.69
CA LEU A 423 -19.55 -12.02 6.95
C LEU A 423 -19.02 -10.89 7.83
N LEU A 424 -19.46 -9.65 7.60
CA LEU A 424 -19.10 -8.49 8.42
C LEU A 424 -19.63 -8.63 9.85
N ILE A 425 -20.87 -9.07 10.02
CA ILE A 425 -21.47 -9.36 11.33
C ILE A 425 -20.76 -10.55 12.00
N GLY A 426 -20.44 -11.60 11.24
CA GLY A 426 -19.69 -12.76 11.71
C GLY A 426 -18.29 -12.39 12.17
N PHE A 427 -17.58 -11.54 11.42
CA PHE A 427 -16.29 -10.98 11.81
C PHE A 427 -16.40 -10.17 13.10
N LEU A 428 -17.40 -9.29 13.22
CA LEU A 428 -17.71 -8.57 14.45
C LEU A 428 -17.95 -9.51 15.65
N PHE A 429 -18.72 -10.58 15.43
CA PHE A 429 -19.00 -11.59 16.44
C PHE A 429 -17.75 -12.38 16.85
N LEU A 430 -16.92 -12.82 15.89
CA LEU A 430 -15.64 -13.47 16.15
C LEU A 430 -14.70 -12.57 16.95
N ASN A 431 -14.61 -11.28 16.60
CA ASN A 431 -13.82 -10.31 17.35
C ASN A 431 -14.28 -10.19 18.82
N PHE A 432 -15.60 -10.17 19.03
CA PHE A 432 -16.19 -10.16 20.37
C PHE A 432 -15.95 -11.48 21.13
N LEU A 433 -16.03 -12.61 20.45
CA LEU A 433 -15.81 -13.94 21.01
C LEU A 433 -14.34 -14.15 21.40
N PHE A 434 -13.39 -13.77 20.54
CA PHE A 434 -11.96 -13.75 20.86
C PHE A 434 -11.65 -12.86 22.07
N TYR A 435 -12.30 -11.69 22.16
CA TYR A 435 -12.19 -10.83 23.33
C TYR A 435 -12.68 -11.51 24.62
N LYS A 436 -13.87 -12.14 24.58
CA LYS A 436 -14.43 -12.90 25.71
C LYS A 436 -13.55 -14.09 26.12
N ILE A 437 -13.09 -14.91 25.17
CA ILE A 437 -12.19 -16.04 25.41
C ILE A 437 -10.93 -15.57 26.13
N ARG A 438 -10.32 -14.48 25.67
CA ARG A 438 -9.12 -13.91 26.31
C ARG A 438 -9.39 -13.37 27.72
N LEU A 439 -10.54 -12.75 27.97
CA LEU A 439 -10.94 -12.35 29.34
C LEU A 439 -11.01 -13.57 30.25
N LYS A 440 -11.62 -14.67 29.79
CA LYS A 440 -11.69 -15.94 30.53
C LYS A 440 -10.31 -16.52 30.80
N PHE A 441 -9.40 -16.56 29.81
CA PHE A 441 -8.01 -17.01 30.00
C PHE A 441 -7.21 -16.12 30.95
N ASN A 442 -7.38 -14.80 30.89
CA ASN A 442 -6.73 -13.88 31.84
C ASN A 442 -7.22 -14.12 33.27
N ASN A 443 -8.53 -14.31 33.46
CA ASN A 443 -9.11 -14.60 34.78
C ASN A 443 -8.64 -15.96 35.32
N LEU A 444 -8.51 -16.96 34.45
CA LEU A 444 -7.94 -18.28 34.78
C LEU A 444 -6.45 -18.20 35.12
N ALA A 445 -5.66 -17.40 34.39
CA ALA A 445 -4.24 -17.20 34.67
C ALA A 445 -3.99 -16.43 35.97
N VAL A 446 -4.86 -15.46 36.30
CA VAL A 446 -4.84 -14.76 37.60
C VAL A 446 -5.20 -15.72 38.73
N LYS A 447 -6.20 -16.59 38.54
CA LYS A 447 -6.55 -17.63 39.53
C LYS A 447 -5.46 -18.69 39.72
N ARG A 448 -4.69 -19.03 38.68
CA ARG A 448 -3.71 -20.13 38.74
C ARG A 448 -2.31 -19.75 39.26
N LYS A 449 -1.97 -18.47 39.47
CA LYS A 449 -0.63 -17.94 39.90
C LYS A 449 0.62 -18.49 39.16
N LYS A 450 0.51 -19.50 38.29
CA LYS A 450 1.58 -20.06 37.48
C LYS A 450 1.69 -19.24 36.20
N LYS A 451 2.62 -18.29 36.19
CA LYS A 451 3.17 -17.79 34.93
C LYS A 451 3.93 -18.96 34.30
N PHE A 452 3.33 -19.63 33.31
CA PHE A 452 4.10 -20.39 32.33
C PHE A 452 5.10 -19.41 31.69
N ARG A 453 6.32 -19.39 32.20
CA ARG A 453 7.43 -18.67 31.59
C ARG A 453 8.03 -19.62 30.58
N ILE A 454 7.46 -19.63 29.37
CA ILE A 454 8.19 -20.18 28.25
C ILE A 454 9.45 -19.32 28.10
N ASP A 455 10.63 -19.93 28.13
CA ASP A 455 11.86 -19.18 27.97
C ASP A 455 11.95 -18.67 26.53
N THR A 456 11.55 -17.42 26.37
CA THR A 456 11.67 -16.65 25.13
C THR A 456 13.09 -16.64 24.54
N LYS A 457 14.15 -16.81 25.34
CA LYS A 457 15.52 -16.99 24.83
C LYS A 457 15.66 -18.33 24.12
N PHE A 458 15.10 -19.40 24.71
CA PHE A 458 15.03 -20.72 24.10
C PHE A 458 14.19 -20.70 22.81
N ILE A 459 13.01 -20.05 22.80
CA ILE A 459 12.21 -19.88 21.57
C ILE A 459 13.01 -19.12 20.51
N PHE A 460 13.69 -18.03 20.88
CA PHE A 460 14.52 -17.27 19.93
C PHE A 460 15.66 -18.11 19.36
N PHE A 461 16.40 -18.83 20.22
CA PHE A 461 17.47 -19.72 19.81
C PHE A 461 16.95 -20.82 18.89
N LEU A 462 15.81 -21.42 19.22
CA LEU A 462 15.15 -22.43 18.40
C LEU A 462 14.72 -21.89 17.03
N ILE A 463 14.06 -20.73 16.97
CA ILE A 463 13.70 -20.10 15.68
C ILE A 463 14.95 -19.76 14.86
N SER A 464 16.00 -19.24 15.50
CA SER A 464 17.23 -18.85 14.81
C SER A 464 18.01 -20.06 14.31
N LEU A 465 18.05 -21.15 15.09
CA LEU A 465 18.68 -22.42 14.72
C LEU A 465 17.93 -23.08 13.57
N ILE A 466 16.59 -23.17 13.65
CA ILE A 466 15.73 -23.68 12.58
C ILE A 466 15.96 -22.88 11.29
N PHE A 467 15.97 -21.55 11.40
CA PHE A 467 16.18 -20.68 10.25
C PHE A 467 17.59 -20.81 9.66
N LEU A 468 18.63 -20.89 10.51
CA LEU A 468 20.01 -21.10 10.08
C LEU A 468 20.20 -22.46 9.42
N SER A 469 19.62 -23.54 9.98
CA SER A 469 19.69 -24.86 9.38
C SER A 469 19.02 -24.90 8.01
N PHE A 470 17.88 -24.21 7.86
CA PHE A 470 17.19 -24.12 6.59
C PHE A 470 17.91 -23.22 5.58
N LEU A 471 18.59 -22.15 6.02
CA LEU A 471 19.41 -21.30 5.16
C LEU A 471 20.66 -22.05 4.66
N ILE A 472 21.35 -22.78 5.54
CA ILE A 472 22.49 -23.62 5.18
C ILE A 472 22.04 -24.71 4.21
N LEU A 473 20.90 -25.36 4.48
CA LEU A 473 20.30 -26.34 3.58
C LEU A 473 19.99 -25.72 2.22
N GLU A 474 19.43 -24.51 2.16
CA GLU A 474 19.14 -23.78 0.92
C GLU A 474 20.40 -23.43 0.12
N ILE A 475 21.48 -23.01 0.78
CA ILE A 475 22.78 -22.74 0.13
C ILE A 475 23.38 -24.03 -0.43
N ILE A 476 23.39 -25.11 0.37
CA ILE A 476 23.87 -26.43 -0.05
C ILE A 476 23.02 -26.96 -1.21
N LEU A 477 21.71 -26.82 -1.13
CA LEU A 477 20.79 -27.21 -2.21
C LEU A 477 21.00 -26.34 -3.45
N ASN A 478 21.22 -25.04 -3.36
CA ASN A 478 21.60 -24.20 -4.51
C ASN A 478 22.90 -24.65 -5.19
N LEU A 479 23.88 -25.11 -4.41
CA LEU A 479 25.13 -25.68 -4.94
C LEU A 479 24.93 -27.07 -5.57
N ILE A 480 23.94 -27.85 -5.12
CA ILE A 480 23.57 -29.15 -5.69
C ILE A 480 22.60 -29.01 -6.89
N ARG A 481 21.80 -27.94 -6.92
CA ARG A 481 20.78 -27.61 -7.95
C ARG A 481 21.39 -27.33 -9.32
N THR A 482 22.65 -26.95 -9.40
CA THR A 482 23.41 -26.89 -10.66
C THR A 482 23.55 -28.27 -11.32
N PHE A 483 23.28 -29.37 -10.61
CA PHE A 483 23.48 -30.74 -11.11
C PHE A 483 22.22 -31.62 -11.15
N ARG A 484 21.13 -31.34 -10.40
CA ARG A 484 19.88 -32.14 -10.42
C ARG A 484 18.61 -31.32 -10.13
N GLY A 485 17.49 -31.73 -10.73
CA GLY A 485 16.16 -31.11 -10.59
C GLY A 485 15.56 -31.16 -9.17
N LEU A 486 14.57 -30.28 -8.93
CA LEU A 486 14.01 -29.93 -7.62
C LEU A 486 12.95 -30.91 -7.10
N SER A 487 12.90 -31.14 -5.77
CA SER A 487 11.75 -31.73 -5.06
C SER A 487 10.88 -30.64 -4.43
N ASN A 488 9.58 -30.88 -4.22
CA ASN A 488 8.62 -29.90 -3.70
C ASN A 488 9.08 -29.16 -2.43
N PHE A 489 9.66 -29.91 -1.48
CA PHE A 489 10.15 -29.35 -0.23
C PHE A 489 11.30 -28.37 -0.46
N THR A 490 12.24 -28.72 -1.34
CA THR A 490 13.38 -27.86 -1.69
C THR A 490 12.96 -26.62 -2.48
N TYR A 491 11.88 -26.72 -3.24
CA TYR A 491 11.29 -25.59 -3.95
C TYR A 491 10.58 -24.60 -3.01
N ILE A 492 9.81 -25.09 -2.05
CA ILE A 492 9.14 -24.25 -1.03
C ILE A 492 10.17 -23.48 -0.20
N LEU A 493 11.27 -24.15 0.19
CA LEU A 493 12.38 -23.49 0.88
C LEU A 493 13.01 -22.40 0.01
N HIS A 494 13.21 -22.67 -1.28
CA HIS A 494 13.74 -21.68 -2.21
C HIS A 494 12.86 -20.43 -2.29
N VAL A 495 11.56 -20.60 -2.54
CA VAL A 495 10.59 -19.49 -2.56
C VAL A 495 10.61 -18.73 -1.25
N PHE A 496 10.69 -19.41 -0.11
CA PHE A 496 10.69 -18.78 1.21
C PHE A 496 11.95 -17.93 1.48
N PHE A 497 13.15 -18.47 1.27
CA PHE A 497 14.40 -17.76 1.54
C PHE A 497 14.70 -16.66 0.55
N TYR A 498 14.42 -16.90 -0.73
CA TYR A 498 14.63 -15.90 -1.76
C TYR A 498 13.79 -14.66 -1.44
N ASN A 499 12.51 -14.86 -1.10
CA ASN A 499 11.55 -13.81 -0.72
C ASN A 499 11.84 -13.07 0.58
N LEU A 500 12.67 -13.62 1.47
CA LEU A 500 13.08 -12.93 2.70
C LEU A 500 14.20 -11.92 2.46
N GLY A 501 15.02 -12.09 1.43
CA GLY A 501 16.07 -11.13 1.12
C GLY A 501 17.14 -10.96 2.20
N PHE A 502 18.19 -10.18 1.90
CA PHE A 502 19.27 -9.95 2.88
C PHE A 502 18.76 -9.26 4.15
N ILE A 503 17.89 -8.25 3.99
CA ILE A 503 17.34 -7.47 5.10
C ILE A 503 16.42 -8.32 5.98
N GLY A 504 15.60 -9.20 5.40
CA GLY A 504 14.73 -10.08 6.17
C GLY A 504 15.52 -11.12 6.96
N ILE A 505 16.50 -11.77 6.32
CA ILE A 505 17.40 -12.71 7.00
C ILE A 505 18.14 -12.01 8.16
N PHE A 506 18.74 -10.86 7.89
CA PHE A 506 19.40 -10.06 8.92
C PHE A 506 18.43 -9.70 10.06
N GLY A 507 17.22 -9.26 9.73
CA GLY A 507 16.14 -8.96 10.68
C GLY A 507 15.79 -10.12 11.61
N ILE A 508 15.69 -11.35 11.08
CA ILE A 508 15.42 -12.55 11.86
C ILE A 508 16.56 -12.85 12.84
N PHE A 509 17.82 -12.77 12.40
CA PHE A 509 18.96 -13.01 13.29
C PHE A 509 19.07 -11.98 14.42
N VAL A 510 18.67 -10.74 14.18
CA VAL A 510 18.82 -9.66 15.15
C VAL A 510 17.54 -9.31 15.92
N MET A 511 16.42 -10.00 15.68
CA MET A 511 15.14 -9.72 16.36
C MET A 511 15.21 -9.88 17.88
N TYR A 512 16.14 -10.67 18.40
CA TYR A 512 16.39 -10.80 19.84
C TYR A 512 16.69 -9.47 20.53
N PHE A 513 17.38 -8.55 19.84
CA PHE A 513 17.63 -7.22 20.39
C PHE A 513 16.35 -6.40 20.57
N CYS A 514 15.33 -6.64 19.74
CA CYS A 514 13.99 -6.08 19.94
C CYS A 514 13.31 -6.68 21.17
N TYR A 515 13.40 -8.00 21.35
CA TYR A 515 12.89 -8.67 22.54
C TYR A 515 13.51 -8.11 23.83
N LEU A 516 14.83 -7.97 23.87
CA LEU A 516 15.54 -7.40 25.03
C LEU A 516 15.12 -5.96 25.34
N LYS A 517 14.88 -5.15 24.31
CA LYS A 517 14.60 -3.71 24.48
C LYS A 517 13.13 -3.42 24.76
N ARG A 518 12.19 -4.07 24.04
CA ARG A 518 10.74 -3.84 24.13
C ARG A 518 9.96 -5.13 23.82
N ARG A 519 9.79 -5.99 24.83
CA ARG A 519 9.06 -7.27 24.73
C ARG A 519 7.68 -7.15 24.08
N LYS A 520 6.92 -6.10 24.41
CA LYS A 520 5.56 -5.89 23.87
C LYS A 520 5.57 -5.60 22.36
N LEU A 521 6.49 -4.76 21.90
CA LEU A 521 6.65 -4.49 20.47
C LEU A 521 7.09 -5.76 19.75
N PHE A 522 8.06 -6.49 20.31
CA PHE A 522 8.49 -7.78 19.78
C PHE A 522 7.33 -8.76 19.63
N SER A 523 6.49 -8.94 20.66
CA SER A 523 5.33 -9.83 20.58
C SER A 523 4.34 -9.40 19.49
N ILE A 524 4.05 -8.11 19.34
CA ILE A 524 3.15 -7.61 18.29
C ILE A 524 3.72 -7.92 16.90
N LEU A 525 4.99 -7.59 16.65
CA LEU A 525 5.64 -7.79 15.36
C LEU A 525 5.82 -9.27 15.02
N LEU A 526 6.18 -10.10 16.00
CA LEU A 526 6.32 -11.54 15.81
C LEU A 526 4.97 -12.20 15.54
N SER A 527 3.92 -11.85 16.30
CA SER A 527 2.56 -12.34 16.02
C SER A 527 2.10 -11.92 14.64
N TRP A 528 2.43 -10.69 14.22
CA TRP A 528 2.08 -10.22 12.88
C TRP A 528 2.77 -11.04 11.80
N LEU A 529 4.08 -11.26 11.93
CA LEU A 529 4.87 -12.09 11.01
C LEU A 529 4.34 -13.53 10.94
N VAL A 530 4.08 -14.17 12.09
CA VAL A 530 3.59 -15.55 12.13
C VAL A 530 2.20 -15.65 11.50
N CYS A 531 1.28 -14.74 11.78
CA CYS A 531 -0.06 -14.80 11.18
C CYS A 531 -0.04 -14.55 9.66
N LEU A 532 0.80 -13.62 9.18
CA LEU A 532 1.01 -13.44 7.73
C LEU A 532 1.57 -14.71 7.08
N MET A 533 2.56 -15.33 7.74
CA MET A 533 3.14 -16.60 7.33
C MET A 533 2.08 -17.69 7.24
N SER A 534 1.27 -17.86 8.29
CA SER A 534 0.20 -18.87 8.32
C SER A 534 -0.79 -18.68 7.18
N ILE A 535 -1.27 -17.46 6.94
CA ILE A 535 -2.22 -17.21 5.85
C ILE A 535 -1.57 -17.50 4.49
N ALA A 536 -0.34 -17.03 4.26
CA ALA A 536 0.38 -17.25 3.01
C ALA A 536 0.59 -18.76 2.73
N PHE A 537 1.02 -19.53 3.73
CA PHE A 537 1.20 -20.98 3.60
C PHE A 537 -0.13 -21.73 3.47
N SER A 538 -1.18 -21.33 4.18
CA SER A 538 -2.50 -21.95 4.03
C SER A 538 -3.05 -21.77 2.61
N LEU A 539 -2.88 -20.59 2.00
CA LEU A 539 -3.30 -20.34 0.62
C LEU A 539 -2.42 -21.08 -0.39
N TYR A 540 -1.11 -21.13 -0.15
CA TYR A 540 -0.22 -21.95 -0.96
C TYR A 540 -0.65 -23.42 -0.92
N PHE A 541 -0.93 -23.96 0.27
CA PHE A 541 -1.39 -25.35 0.44
C PHE A 541 -2.76 -25.58 -0.19
N TYR A 542 -3.69 -24.64 -0.05
CA TYR A 542 -5.01 -24.70 -0.70
C TYR A 542 -4.87 -24.82 -2.22
N ASN A 543 -4.08 -23.93 -2.85
CA ASN A 543 -3.83 -23.99 -4.28
C ASN A 543 -3.05 -25.25 -4.67
N TYR A 544 -2.12 -25.70 -3.83
CA TYR A 544 -1.41 -26.95 -4.05
C TYR A 544 -2.37 -28.14 -4.16
N VAL A 545 -3.30 -28.30 -3.21
CA VAL A 545 -4.31 -29.36 -3.24
C VAL A 545 -5.23 -29.22 -4.45
N LYS A 546 -5.57 -27.99 -4.84
CA LYS A 546 -6.40 -27.73 -6.02
C LYS A 546 -5.74 -28.16 -7.34
N HIS A 547 -4.42 -27.98 -7.45
CA HIS A 547 -3.65 -28.28 -8.67
C HIS A 547 -2.89 -29.63 -8.60
N SER A 548 -3.13 -30.47 -7.59
CA SER A 548 -2.31 -31.66 -7.27
C SER A 548 -2.45 -32.86 -8.22
N PHE A 549 -3.18 -32.74 -9.33
CA PHE A 549 -3.33 -33.83 -10.31
C PHE A 549 -2.22 -33.88 -11.37
N ILE A 550 -1.27 -32.94 -11.35
CA ILE A 550 -0.17 -32.84 -12.32
C ILE A 550 1.15 -33.30 -11.68
N ASN A 551 1.88 -34.18 -12.38
CA ASN A 551 3.19 -34.67 -11.96
C ASN A 551 4.18 -33.49 -11.90
N LEU A 552 4.74 -33.19 -10.73
CA LEU A 552 5.37 -31.89 -10.42
C LEU A 552 6.62 -31.55 -11.23
N TYR A 553 7.28 -32.56 -11.81
CA TYR A 553 8.41 -32.34 -12.72
C TYR A 553 7.99 -31.70 -14.06
N ASN A 554 6.70 -31.76 -14.40
CA ASN A 554 6.12 -31.21 -15.63
C ASN A 554 5.01 -30.19 -15.33
N LEU A 555 5.05 -29.52 -14.17
CA LEU A 555 4.07 -28.47 -13.87
C LEU A 555 4.19 -27.34 -14.91
N PRO A 556 3.12 -27.06 -15.68
CA PRO A 556 3.12 -25.93 -16.58
C PRO A 556 3.41 -24.66 -15.78
N TYR A 557 4.21 -23.79 -16.37
CA TYR A 557 4.59 -22.49 -15.84
C TYR A 557 3.42 -21.73 -15.18
N TYR A 558 2.26 -21.75 -15.84
CA TYR A 558 1.05 -21.06 -15.42
C TYR A 558 0.45 -21.61 -14.13
N ASP A 559 0.41 -22.94 -13.97
CA ASP A 559 -0.10 -23.57 -12.75
C ASP A 559 0.82 -23.29 -11.56
N PHE A 560 2.12 -23.30 -11.80
CA PHE A 560 3.11 -22.93 -10.79
C PHE A 560 2.99 -21.46 -10.34
N PHE A 561 2.80 -20.56 -11.30
CA PHE A 561 2.47 -19.16 -11.04
C PHE A 561 1.26 -19.07 -10.11
N LEU A 562 0.17 -19.76 -10.42
CA LEU A 562 -1.07 -19.69 -9.65
C LEU A 562 -0.88 -20.19 -8.21
N MET A 563 -0.05 -21.23 -8.01
CA MET A 563 0.26 -21.76 -6.68
C MET A 563 1.02 -20.75 -5.80
N THR A 564 2.00 -20.03 -6.34
CA THR A 564 2.86 -19.11 -5.56
C THR A 564 2.41 -17.65 -5.55
N TYR A 565 1.52 -17.28 -6.47
CA TYR A 565 1.01 -15.92 -6.64
C TYR A 565 0.49 -15.30 -5.34
N TRP A 566 -0.29 -16.06 -4.57
CA TRP A 566 -0.90 -15.59 -3.33
C TRP A 566 0.07 -15.52 -2.16
N PHE A 567 1.03 -16.44 -2.11
CA PHE A 567 2.08 -16.44 -1.12
C PHE A 567 2.87 -15.12 -1.20
N ASN A 568 3.34 -14.75 -2.39
CA ASN A 568 4.16 -13.55 -2.59
C ASN A 568 3.41 -12.26 -2.22
N ARG A 569 2.12 -12.18 -2.55
CA ARG A 569 1.26 -11.03 -2.27
C ARG A 569 1.05 -10.76 -0.77
N ILE A 570 0.83 -11.81 0.03
CA ILE A 570 0.66 -11.65 1.49
C ILE A 570 2.02 -11.53 2.19
N TRP A 571 3.03 -12.27 1.71
CA TRP A 571 4.38 -12.24 2.28
C TRP A 571 5.04 -10.87 2.18
N TYR A 572 4.71 -10.08 1.15
CA TYR A 572 5.15 -8.69 0.99
C TYR A 572 4.99 -7.84 2.27
N TYR A 573 3.93 -8.03 3.05
CA TYR A 573 3.71 -7.24 4.28
C TYR A 573 4.63 -7.61 5.45
N THR A 574 5.38 -8.71 5.36
CA THR A 574 6.40 -9.10 6.36
C THR A 574 7.62 -8.18 6.34
N ILE A 575 7.82 -7.41 5.26
CA ILE A 575 8.88 -6.40 5.13
C ILE A 575 8.86 -5.41 6.29
N ILE A 576 7.66 -5.03 6.76
CA ILE A 576 7.51 -4.05 7.84
C ILE A 576 8.09 -4.58 9.17
N PRO A 577 7.61 -5.71 9.74
CA PRO A 577 8.18 -6.24 10.98
C PRO A 577 9.66 -6.60 10.85
N LEU A 578 10.09 -7.16 9.72
CA LEU A 578 11.48 -7.54 9.47
C LEU A 578 12.43 -6.33 9.43
N SER A 579 12.04 -5.26 8.74
CA SER A 579 12.82 -4.01 8.67
C SER A 579 12.94 -3.32 10.03
N ILE A 580 11.91 -3.43 10.87
CA ILE A 580 11.97 -2.94 12.25
C ILE A 580 12.93 -3.77 13.11
N PHE A 581 12.91 -5.10 12.97
CA PHE A 581 13.87 -5.95 13.68
C PHE A 581 15.31 -5.63 13.24
N ALA A 582 15.54 -5.57 11.93
CA ALA A 582 16.84 -5.21 11.33
C ALA A 582 17.36 -3.87 11.87
N SER A 583 16.53 -2.82 11.90
CA SER A 583 16.95 -1.49 12.37
C SER A 583 17.31 -1.47 13.86
N ILE A 584 16.50 -2.14 14.70
CA ILE A 584 16.74 -2.21 16.15
C ILE A 584 18.03 -2.99 16.43
N GLY A 585 18.19 -4.12 15.74
CA GLY A 585 19.36 -4.99 15.83
C GLY A 585 20.65 -4.31 15.40
N LEU A 586 20.66 -3.70 14.21
CA LEU A 586 21.84 -3.01 13.69
C LEU A 586 22.32 -1.92 14.66
N ILE A 587 21.42 -1.05 15.12
CA ILE A 587 21.79 0.02 16.07
C ILE A 587 22.33 -0.58 17.38
N LYS A 588 21.81 -1.73 17.83
CA LYS A 588 22.30 -2.41 19.03
C LYS A 588 23.69 -3.02 18.83
N ILE A 589 23.93 -3.65 17.69
CA ILE A 589 25.23 -4.19 17.29
C ILE A 589 26.26 -3.05 17.23
N ILE A 590 25.94 -1.94 16.57
CA ILE A 590 26.79 -0.75 16.48
C ILE A 590 27.16 -0.21 17.87
N ASN A 591 26.16 -0.04 18.74
CA ASN A 591 26.41 0.44 20.11
C ASN A 591 27.28 -0.53 20.92
N TYR A 592 27.09 -1.85 20.73
CA TYR A 592 27.89 -2.87 21.39
C TYR A 592 29.36 -2.81 20.94
N TYR A 593 29.62 -2.73 19.64
CA TYR A 593 30.98 -2.55 19.11
C TYR A 593 31.63 -1.25 19.59
N ASN A 594 30.89 -0.14 19.58
CA ASN A 594 31.41 1.15 20.06
C ASN A 594 31.73 1.15 21.56
N SER A 595 30.97 0.39 22.37
CA SER A 595 31.17 0.31 23.82
C SER A 595 32.38 -0.53 24.25
N ARG A 596 32.83 -1.47 23.41
CA ARG A 596 33.92 -2.40 23.76
C ARG A 596 35.33 -1.82 23.66
N ASN A 597 35.49 -0.51 23.48
CA ASN A 597 36.80 0.18 23.49
C ASN A 597 37.93 -0.66 22.88
N PHE A 598 37.74 -1.13 21.65
CA PHE A 598 38.88 -1.58 20.87
C PHE A 598 39.85 -0.39 20.81
N LYS A 599 41.03 -0.56 21.41
CA LYS A 599 42.15 0.39 21.35
C LYS A 599 42.70 0.40 19.91
N ILE A 600 41.89 0.89 18.99
CA ILE A 600 42.32 1.22 17.63
C ILE A 600 42.75 2.69 17.69
N PRO A 601 43.99 3.02 17.29
CA PRO A 601 44.52 4.36 17.43
C PRO A 601 43.73 5.36 16.56
N HIS A 602 43.37 6.46 17.23
CA HIS A 602 42.89 7.77 16.82
C HIS A 602 41.95 8.03 15.60
N LYS A 603 40.79 8.61 15.99
CA LYS A 603 40.05 9.78 15.44
C LYS A 603 39.37 9.77 14.07
N VAL A 604 39.70 8.90 13.10
CA VAL A 604 38.99 8.90 11.79
C VAL A 604 38.26 7.57 11.49
N LEU A 605 38.63 6.47 12.16
CA LEU A 605 38.14 5.13 11.82
C LEU A 605 36.95 4.58 12.62
N LYS A 606 36.36 5.34 13.57
CA LYS A 606 35.28 4.80 14.43
C LYS A 606 33.86 4.87 13.82
N SER A 607 33.63 5.76 12.85
CA SER A 607 32.32 5.88 12.17
C SER A 607 32.34 5.33 10.74
N THR A 608 33.51 5.26 10.11
CA THR A 608 33.67 4.89 8.70
C THR A 608 33.37 3.41 8.41
N PRO A 609 33.84 2.38 9.14
CA PRO A 609 33.60 0.99 8.74
C PRO A 609 32.14 0.57 8.89
N ILE A 610 31.42 1.12 9.87
CA ILE A 610 29.99 0.86 10.08
C ILE A 610 29.16 1.62 9.05
N ALA A 611 29.51 2.88 8.76
CA ALA A 611 28.88 3.62 7.69
C ALA A 611 29.13 2.94 6.33
N ILE A 612 30.33 2.44 6.09
CA ILE A 612 30.69 1.65 4.89
C ILE A 612 29.86 0.37 4.85
N LEU A 613 29.76 -0.40 5.94
CA LEU A 613 28.93 -1.62 5.98
C LEU A 613 27.46 -1.31 5.68
N ILE A 614 26.90 -0.26 6.29
CA ILE A 614 25.51 0.17 6.03
C ILE A 614 25.37 0.62 4.57
N SER A 615 26.31 1.41 4.06
CA SER A 615 26.31 1.87 2.67
C SER A 615 26.43 0.72 1.69
N ILE A 616 27.23 -0.31 1.99
CA ILE A 616 27.37 -1.53 1.19
C ILE A 616 26.06 -2.32 1.21
N ILE A 617 25.47 -2.54 2.38
CA ILE A 617 24.16 -3.22 2.50
C ILE A 617 23.10 -2.46 1.72
N MET A 618 23.04 -1.13 1.86
CA MET A 618 22.10 -0.29 1.11
C MET A 618 22.38 -0.34 -0.38
N PHE A 619 23.64 -0.25 -0.81
CA PHE A 619 24.02 -0.29 -2.21
C PHE A 619 23.62 -1.62 -2.85
N PHE A 620 23.98 -2.76 -2.25
CA PHE A 620 23.58 -4.07 -2.78
C PHE A 620 22.07 -4.26 -2.81
N SER A 621 21.36 -3.81 -1.78
CA SER A 621 19.90 -3.95 -1.68
C SER A 621 19.17 -3.04 -2.69
N ILE A 622 19.62 -1.80 -2.86
CA ILE A 622 19.07 -0.84 -3.82
C ILE A 622 19.36 -1.30 -5.25
N SER A 623 20.61 -1.65 -5.56
CA SER A 623 20.99 -2.09 -6.90
C SER A 623 20.24 -3.35 -7.31
N ASN A 624 20.03 -4.32 -6.42
CA ASN A 624 19.17 -5.48 -6.70
C ASN A 624 17.72 -5.08 -7.03
N THR A 625 17.15 -4.14 -6.29
CA THR A 625 15.77 -3.67 -6.52
C THR A 625 15.65 -2.95 -7.87
N ILE A 626 16.65 -2.12 -8.21
CA ILE A 626 16.70 -1.39 -9.48
C ILE A 626 16.92 -2.34 -10.66
N ILE A 627 17.87 -3.27 -10.58
CA ILE A 627 18.14 -4.23 -11.66
C ILE A 627 16.91 -5.12 -11.89
N ALA A 628 16.27 -5.60 -10.82
CA ALA A 628 15.02 -6.36 -10.94
C ALA A 628 13.90 -5.55 -11.59
N SER A 629 13.80 -4.25 -11.31
CA SER A 629 12.88 -3.38 -12.03
C SER A 629 13.26 -3.30 -13.50
N ILE A 630 14.47 -2.87 -13.86
CA ILE A 630 14.91 -2.70 -15.26
C ILE A 630 14.73 -3.98 -16.08
N GLN A 631 15.07 -5.15 -15.55
CA GLN A 631 14.88 -6.41 -16.27
C GLN A 631 13.41 -6.69 -16.56
N LEU A 632 12.51 -6.43 -15.62
CA LEU A 632 11.07 -6.56 -15.86
C LEU A 632 10.58 -5.67 -17.02
N TYR A 633 11.06 -4.44 -17.11
CA TYR A 633 10.68 -3.49 -18.17
C TYR A 633 11.24 -3.85 -19.54
N ASN A 634 12.40 -4.51 -19.59
CA ASN A 634 12.95 -5.00 -20.86
C ASN A 634 12.22 -6.25 -21.38
N TYR A 635 11.47 -6.96 -20.54
CA TYR A 635 10.71 -8.15 -20.91
C TYR A 635 9.19 -7.91 -21.07
N ALA A 636 8.69 -6.74 -20.66
CA ALA A 636 7.31 -6.34 -20.89
C ALA A 636 7.12 -5.79 -22.31
N LEU A 637 5.92 -5.93 -22.86
CA LEU A 637 5.60 -5.55 -24.23
C LEU A 637 5.75 -4.04 -24.43
N ILE A 638 6.79 -3.66 -25.16
CA ILE A 638 6.99 -2.29 -25.62
C ILE A 638 6.19 -2.15 -26.91
N LEU A 639 5.13 -1.37 -26.88
CA LEU A 639 4.41 -1.04 -28.11
C LEU A 639 5.20 -0.03 -28.92
N ASN A 640 5.19 -0.21 -30.23
CA ASN A 640 5.60 0.84 -31.14
C ASN A 640 4.44 1.85 -31.35
N ASP A 641 4.75 3.00 -31.95
CA ASP A 641 3.76 4.05 -32.23
C ASP A 641 2.61 3.56 -33.12
N GLU A 642 2.85 2.62 -34.02
CA GLU A 642 1.84 2.08 -34.94
C GLU A 642 0.81 1.24 -34.18
N GLU A 643 1.26 0.35 -33.29
CA GLU A 643 0.41 -0.48 -32.44
C GLU A 643 -0.46 0.37 -31.52
N ALA A 644 0.12 1.39 -30.89
CA ALA A 644 -0.62 2.33 -30.05
C ALA A 644 -1.70 3.08 -30.86
N ASN A 645 -1.40 3.47 -32.10
CA ASN A 645 -2.36 4.14 -32.99
C ASN A 645 -3.46 3.19 -33.50
N ILE A 646 -3.15 1.93 -33.78
CA ILE A 646 -4.13 0.90 -34.19
C ILE A 646 -5.12 0.63 -33.07
N ILE A 647 -4.61 0.43 -31.86
CA ILE A 647 -5.44 0.24 -30.66
C ILE A 647 -6.33 1.46 -30.44
N ASN A 648 -5.76 2.67 -30.58
CA ASN A 648 -6.50 3.91 -30.51
C ASN A 648 -7.64 3.99 -31.55
N TRP A 649 -7.35 3.68 -32.80
CA TRP A 649 -8.38 3.64 -33.85
C TRP A 649 -9.49 2.63 -33.52
N ALA A 650 -9.12 1.44 -33.05
CA ALA A 650 -10.09 0.42 -32.67
C ALA A 650 -11.01 0.93 -31.55
N THR A 651 -10.46 1.44 -30.45
CA THR A 651 -11.27 1.93 -29.31
C THR A 651 -12.29 3.01 -29.68
N GLN A 652 -12.07 3.77 -30.76
CA GLN A 652 -12.96 4.86 -31.19
C GLN A 652 -14.00 4.46 -32.22
N ASN A 653 -13.67 3.48 -33.05
CA ASN A 653 -14.46 3.16 -34.24
C ASN A 653 -15.21 1.85 -34.10
N THR A 654 -15.03 1.15 -32.98
CA THR A 654 -15.63 -0.18 -32.77
C THR A 654 -16.70 -0.12 -31.70
N PRO A 655 -17.91 -0.66 -31.96
CA PRO A 655 -18.94 -0.80 -30.94
C PRO A 655 -18.42 -1.62 -29.76
N ARG A 656 -18.91 -1.32 -28.56
CA ARG A 656 -18.48 -1.93 -27.31
C ARG A 656 -18.45 -3.47 -27.31
N ASP A 657 -19.46 -4.11 -27.89
CA ASP A 657 -19.60 -5.57 -27.89
C ASP A 657 -18.82 -6.25 -29.03
N SER A 658 -18.05 -5.46 -29.78
CA SER A 658 -17.23 -5.99 -30.85
C SER A 658 -16.10 -6.84 -30.27
N LYS A 659 -16.11 -8.13 -30.62
CA LYS A 659 -15.04 -9.05 -30.25
C LYS A 659 -13.85 -8.79 -31.17
N PHE A 660 -12.99 -7.83 -30.79
CA PHE A 660 -11.70 -7.67 -31.44
C PHE A 660 -10.78 -8.82 -31.05
N LEU A 661 -10.49 -9.69 -32.00
CA LEU A 661 -9.42 -10.69 -31.90
C LEU A 661 -8.11 -10.01 -32.29
N CYS A 662 -7.44 -9.37 -31.32
CA CYS A 662 -6.06 -8.93 -31.51
C CYS A 662 -5.10 -10.11 -31.32
N ASP A 663 -4.18 -10.30 -32.27
CA ASP A 663 -3.14 -11.32 -32.16
C ASP A 663 -2.24 -11.02 -30.96
N ARG A 664 -1.96 -12.04 -30.16
CA ARG A 664 -1.16 -12.02 -28.92
C ARG A 664 0.34 -11.74 -29.16
N ARG A 665 0.72 -11.41 -30.39
CA ARG A 665 2.06 -10.94 -30.78
C ARG A 665 2.12 -9.42 -30.98
N ILE A 666 0.95 -8.78 -31.09
CA ILE A 666 0.74 -7.32 -31.16
C ILE A 666 0.34 -6.78 -29.78
N LEU A 667 -0.15 -7.65 -28.89
CA LEU A 667 -0.40 -7.45 -27.46
C LEU A 667 0.53 -8.30 -26.63
#